data_AF-A0A5E9AJH4-F1
#
_entry.id   AF-A0A5E9AJH4-F1
#
_cell.length_a   1.000
_cell.length_b   1.000
_cell.length_c   1.000
_cell.angle_alpha   90.00
_cell.angle_beta   90.00
_cell.angle_gamma   90.00
#
_symmetry.space_group_name_H-M   'P 1'
#
loop_
_entity.id
_entity.type
_entity.pdbx_description
1 polymer ?
#
loop_
_entity_poly.entity_id
_entity_poly.type
_entity_poly.pdbx_seq_one_letter_code
_entity_poly.pdbx_strand_id
1 'polypeptide(L)'
;MEKIAVIDRRVVIRNGEPGQEGQLQKVSDLRREPFVVLLGEPGIGKSTVFQTEAKLVGGTLLKVRQLVNGYMPPPRGTLFIDALDEYRSDGNSADKADNLALAITNADALQWRLSCRSEDWRNAADIAAIQATTGGMNIIIAQLLPLDEEEASLLLQAWGDVDPLGFLDQASRMGVSALTENPLSLMLLRKAVQRNGAWPSSRFAVMSSATWQLAHEHNSDREYEQRSPPSAISHAAGNICLVQLASGAPGIWRSNAPPPEQDDRRAFLTAYDLEVPPDLLGDMLDTSLFRGVGNAFEPMHRVVAEYLAGRALADAVAGSSDRVALPLSRAIAIITGADGRPPTELRGLYAWFAAHLSNSGDIRGAGRLIEADAATVLAYGDAAAFQTPERRAILANIDRDDPYFRSYETGSTAYGGLAGEDLADDFRRILLAPPTSQKFLTVIDVLTIGPPVRSLRSLLREIAMDPARPNWHRWRAVDAWLNGVGDQYASRLELLDELEHEPASTGREILRTHLAGELPVGMLGAQRVRSILAAFEASSDDNTVGYLFGLEARLKNEPLTALFAEPTTSWRAPTVQRRRSIEVDRMLDRVLAAYIETCEPASSEIWQWARNVGGDEFIYLGEEARKAIAKWVEANNLHQIEIFDLVLEQYQPGDRPWLLGNDFFRFAGRRVSKALVHHLLMTGAAAPATTVRRWLWRVAAFLVNGADPDPSAYWFVYEYLSERRGTKKLLHELCVTQISKAQWRYLKKRIRQRRKDEKRRQKDIYILTNELEALREGKSQNLIWAADLYFQRNHSDKAPLIDQLRADLGGPIADAIRDGWIRVATQPTEHLDTTALGTAAGENKGYGFEHVVIAGIDVLLYEQRVSTLAAAPLLSAIIALKSGFVVEAERRRVAIEDWATRRLEVNPTAGAQELTAFWSAALEAGGTSLDGLSQLAQPARAGHALAIALDAILGAKPGMQEDALKHVLIVGLSIIDNGRLRVLADAALQIDELGLRQRLLWSFVRFALDPVESRDRFLQESDSANVDDVAFLDWDGGMGKATEELDHKLVRLEVIIRIAGARSAPENRFGSGWVTNLHHLADATYGAVTTLSSSTGIEAAGC
;
A
#
# COMPACT_ATOMS: atom_id res chain seq x y z
N MET A 1 -17.96 27.22 -31.47
CA MET A 1 -17.80 27.67 -30.08
C MET A 1 -17.78 26.44 -29.20
N GLU A 2 -16.61 26.08 -28.67
CA GLU A 2 -16.51 24.94 -27.73
C GLU A 2 -17.32 25.23 -26.46
N LYS A 3 -17.92 24.20 -25.86
CA LYS A 3 -18.66 24.36 -24.60
C LYS A 3 -17.69 24.80 -23.51
N ILE A 4 -18.05 25.85 -22.78
CA ILE A 4 -17.39 26.22 -21.52
C ILE A 4 -17.62 25.03 -20.57
N ALA A 5 -16.54 24.31 -20.26
CA ALA A 5 -16.57 23.21 -19.31
C ALA A 5 -16.77 23.77 -17.90
N VAL A 6 -17.79 23.27 -17.21
CA VAL A 6 -18.14 23.71 -15.84
C VAL A 6 -17.57 22.68 -14.88
N ILE A 7 -16.47 23.02 -14.22
CA ILE A 7 -15.87 22.23 -13.13
C ILE A 7 -15.59 23.12 -11.93
N ASP A 8 -15.68 22.55 -10.73
CA ASP A 8 -15.41 23.25 -9.48
C ASP A 8 -13.93 23.11 -9.11
N ARG A 9 -13.17 24.18 -9.35
CA ARG A 9 -11.69 24.17 -9.30
C ARG A 9 -11.15 24.26 -7.88
N ARG A 10 -9.97 23.69 -7.67
CA ARG A 10 -9.21 23.82 -6.42
C ARG A 10 -8.50 25.16 -6.31
N VAL A 11 -8.49 25.70 -5.10
CA VAL A 11 -7.79 26.94 -4.75
C VAL A 11 -7.04 26.79 -3.43
N VAL A 12 -5.96 27.55 -3.28
CA VAL A 12 -5.27 27.75 -2.00
C VAL A 12 -5.46 29.18 -1.51
N ILE A 13 -5.78 29.38 -0.24
CA ILE A 13 -5.90 30.71 0.35
C ILE A 13 -4.50 31.29 0.60
N ARG A 14 -4.20 32.42 -0.05
CA ARG A 14 -2.95 33.17 0.11
C ARG A 14 -3.03 34.27 1.16
N ASN A 15 -4.23 34.79 1.40
CA ASN A 15 -4.50 35.74 2.46
C ASN A 15 -5.99 35.65 2.83
N GLY A 16 -6.28 35.60 4.13
CA GLY A 16 -7.64 35.44 4.65
C GLY A 16 -7.70 35.70 6.15
N GLU A 17 -8.72 35.17 6.81
CA GLU A 17 -8.81 35.26 8.28
C GLU A 17 -7.68 34.47 8.96
N PRO A 18 -7.29 34.83 10.20
CA PRO A 18 -6.26 34.11 10.94
C PRO A 18 -6.50 32.59 10.96
N GLY A 19 -5.56 31.82 10.43
CA GLY A 19 -5.64 30.36 10.32
C GLY A 19 -6.18 29.81 9.00
N GLN A 20 -6.63 30.67 8.07
CA GLN A 20 -7.04 30.26 6.71
C GLN A 20 -5.89 30.20 5.70
N GLU A 21 -4.78 30.89 5.95
CA GLU A 21 -3.64 30.91 5.04
C GLU A 21 -3.06 29.51 4.82
N GLY A 22 -2.88 29.12 3.56
CA GLY A 22 -2.43 27.79 3.15
C GLY A 22 -3.53 26.73 3.09
N GLN A 23 -4.79 27.04 3.46
CA GLN A 23 -5.89 26.07 3.35
C GLN A 23 -6.27 25.79 1.88
N LEU A 24 -6.49 24.51 1.59
CA LEU A 24 -7.04 24.02 0.32
C LEU A 24 -8.57 24.08 0.37
N GLN A 25 -9.19 24.76 -0.60
CA GLN A 25 -10.65 24.86 -0.74
C GLN A 25 -11.07 24.69 -2.21
N LYS A 26 -12.37 24.58 -2.48
CA LYS A 26 -12.92 24.69 -3.83
C LYS A 26 -13.39 26.11 -4.11
N VAL A 27 -13.48 26.50 -5.39
CA VAL A 27 -14.04 27.81 -5.78
C VAL A 27 -15.46 27.97 -5.24
N SER A 28 -16.26 26.90 -5.25
CA SER A 28 -17.62 26.94 -4.72
C SER A 28 -17.71 27.30 -3.23
N ASP A 29 -16.69 26.99 -2.44
CA ASP A 29 -16.61 27.35 -1.01
C ASP A 29 -16.47 28.87 -0.82
N LEU A 30 -15.84 29.56 -1.78
CA LEU A 30 -15.64 31.02 -1.77
C LEU A 30 -16.93 31.80 -2.06
N ARG A 31 -18.06 31.13 -2.34
CA ARG A 31 -19.36 31.78 -2.56
C ARG A 31 -19.87 32.52 -1.33
N ARG A 32 -19.52 32.01 -0.14
CA ARG A 32 -19.90 32.61 1.15
C ARG A 32 -19.15 33.92 1.45
N GLU A 33 -17.98 34.09 0.82
CA GLU A 33 -17.12 35.25 1.05
C GLU A 33 -17.60 36.43 0.19
N PRO A 34 -17.79 37.62 0.78
CA PRO A 34 -18.34 38.78 0.06
C PRO A 34 -17.34 39.42 -0.90
N PHE A 35 -16.05 39.35 -0.60
CA PHE A 35 -14.97 40.00 -1.34
C PHE A 35 -13.83 39.01 -1.58
N VAL A 36 -13.62 38.65 -2.84
CA VAL A 36 -12.64 37.63 -3.22
C VAL A 36 -11.73 38.15 -4.33
N VAL A 37 -10.44 37.92 -4.20
CA VAL A 37 -9.46 38.06 -5.28
C VAL A 37 -9.02 36.67 -5.70
N LEU A 38 -9.28 36.31 -6.95
CA LEU A 38 -8.87 35.04 -7.55
C LEU A 38 -7.60 35.24 -8.38
N LEU A 39 -6.51 34.72 -7.87
CA LEU A 39 -5.20 34.73 -8.50
C LEU A 39 -4.96 33.47 -9.34
N GLY A 40 -4.08 33.58 -10.32
CA GLY A 40 -3.60 32.44 -11.07
C GLY A 40 -2.82 32.83 -12.32
N GLU A 41 -2.08 31.88 -12.85
CA GLU A 41 -1.19 32.07 -14.01
C GLU A 41 -1.97 32.25 -15.33
N PRO A 42 -1.30 32.68 -16.41
CA PRO A 42 -1.87 32.68 -17.76
C PRO A 42 -2.37 31.29 -18.18
N GLY A 43 -3.60 31.21 -18.71
CA GLY A 43 -4.21 29.96 -19.16
C GLY A 43 -4.82 29.06 -18.08
N ILE A 44 -4.63 29.36 -16.79
CA ILE A 44 -5.09 28.50 -15.67
C ILE A 44 -6.62 28.39 -15.53
N GLY A 45 -7.39 29.25 -16.22
CA GLY A 45 -8.85 29.19 -16.30
C GLY A 45 -9.64 30.22 -15.47
N LYS A 46 -9.01 31.31 -15.01
CA LYS A 46 -9.65 32.39 -14.20
C LYS A 46 -10.97 32.90 -14.82
N SER A 47 -10.94 33.32 -16.08
CA SER A 47 -12.11 33.86 -16.79
C SER A 47 -13.23 32.83 -16.93
N THR A 48 -12.90 31.57 -17.21
CA THR A 48 -13.86 30.47 -17.31
C THR A 48 -14.55 30.20 -15.97
N VAL A 49 -13.78 30.23 -14.87
CA VAL A 49 -14.30 30.11 -13.50
C VAL A 49 -15.26 31.25 -13.19
N PHE A 50 -14.87 32.50 -13.46
CA PHE A 50 -15.71 33.67 -13.21
C PHE A 50 -16.99 33.67 -14.04
N GLN A 51 -16.91 33.27 -15.31
CA GLN A 51 -18.09 33.13 -16.18
C GLN A 51 -19.06 32.06 -15.69
N THR A 52 -18.53 30.98 -15.11
CA THR A 52 -19.33 29.89 -14.56
C THR A 52 -19.98 30.32 -13.24
N GLU A 53 -19.20 30.86 -12.32
CA GLU A 53 -19.68 31.29 -11.00
C GLU A 53 -20.69 32.43 -11.10
N ALA A 54 -20.46 33.42 -11.99
CA ALA A 54 -21.42 34.49 -12.24
C ALA A 54 -22.78 33.93 -12.68
N LYS A 55 -22.82 32.92 -13.55
CA LYS A 55 -24.06 32.27 -13.97
C LYS A 55 -24.73 31.51 -12.81
N LEU A 56 -23.95 30.80 -11.98
CA LEU A 56 -24.48 29.99 -10.89
C LEU A 56 -25.12 30.83 -9.78
N VAL A 57 -24.53 31.98 -9.44
CA VAL A 57 -25.05 32.87 -8.39
C VAL A 57 -25.94 33.99 -8.92
N GLY A 58 -26.17 34.06 -10.23
CA GLY A 58 -26.92 35.15 -10.87
C GLY A 58 -26.21 36.50 -10.80
N GLY A 59 -24.87 36.51 -10.73
CA GLY A 59 -24.03 37.69 -10.69
C GLY A 59 -23.77 38.31 -12.07
N THR A 60 -23.27 39.55 -12.08
CA THR A 60 -22.88 40.25 -13.32
C THR A 60 -21.38 40.10 -13.56
N LEU A 61 -20.97 39.53 -14.69
CA LEU A 61 -19.56 39.46 -15.10
C LEU A 61 -19.21 40.64 -16.00
N LEU A 62 -18.19 41.41 -15.64
CA LEU A 62 -17.62 42.51 -16.40
C LEU A 62 -16.11 42.37 -16.47
N LYS A 63 -15.49 42.83 -17.56
CA LYS A 63 -14.06 43.14 -17.55
C LYS A 63 -13.79 44.41 -16.75
N VAL A 64 -12.62 44.53 -16.12
CA VAL A 64 -12.21 45.74 -15.39
C VAL A 64 -12.38 47.01 -16.23
N ARG A 65 -11.97 46.97 -17.51
CA ARG A 65 -12.11 48.11 -18.44
C ARG A 65 -13.57 48.56 -18.63
N GLN A 66 -14.51 47.62 -18.69
CA GLN A 66 -15.92 47.95 -18.89
C GLN A 66 -16.48 48.70 -17.67
N LEU A 67 -16.12 48.24 -16.47
CA LEU A 67 -16.53 48.88 -15.22
C LEU A 67 -15.93 50.28 -15.07
N VAL A 68 -14.63 50.43 -15.31
CA VAL A 68 -13.94 51.73 -15.21
C VAL A 68 -14.44 52.73 -16.27
N ASN A 69 -14.79 52.27 -17.48
CA ASN A 69 -15.34 53.11 -18.54
C ASN A 69 -16.83 53.45 -18.35
N GLY A 70 -17.39 53.21 -17.17
CA GLY A 70 -18.72 53.69 -16.78
C GLY A 70 -19.88 52.75 -17.06
N TYR A 71 -19.64 51.46 -17.32
CA TYR A 71 -20.72 50.48 -17.36
C TYR A 71 -21.31 50.33 -15.95
N MET A 72 -22.61 50.55 -15.79
CA MET A 72 -23.32 50.47 -14.50
C MET A 72 -24.01 49.10 -14.36
N PRO A 73 -23.50 48.18 -13.53
CA PRO A 73 -24.19 46.93 -13.23
C PRO A 73 -25.42 47.17 -12.32
N PRO A 74 -26.31 46.18 -12.16
CA PRO A 74 -27.42 46.27 -11.21
C PRO A 74 -26.91 46.56 -9.79
N PRO A 75 -27.45 47.60 -9.11
CA PRO A 75 -26.98 47.97 -7.77
C PRO A 75 -27.29 46.87 -6.76
N ARG A 76 -26.42 46.71 -5.76
CA ARG A 76 -26.49 45.70 -4.69
C ARG A 76 -26.44 44.24 -5.16
N GLY A 77 -26.07 43.99 -6.41
CA GLY A 77 -25.81 42.64 -6.95
C GLY A 77 -24.40 42.14 -6.62
N THR A 78 -24.15 40.87 -6.95
CA THR A 78 -22.81 40.26 -6.91
C THR A 78 -22.08 40.54 -8.22
N LEU A 79 -20.94 41.23 -8.13
CA LEU A 79 -20.15 41.66 -9.28
C LEU A 79 -18.91 40.77 -9.47
N PHE A 80 -18.72 40.21 -10.65
CA PHE A 80 -17.50 39.52 -11.04
C PHE A 80 -16.73 40.43 -12.00
N ILE A 81 -15.49 40.73 -11.65
CA ILE A 81 -14.64 41.70 -12.32
C ILE A 81 -13.40 40.96 -12.82
N ASP A 82 -13.32 40.75 -14.13
CA ASP A 82 -12.26 39.94 -14.75
C ASP A 82 -11.14 40.82 -15.34
N ALA A 83 -9.92 40.29 -15.33
CA ALA A 83 -8.74 40.82 -16.00
C ALA A 83 -8.20 42.16 -15.47
N LEU A 84 -7.88 42.22 -14.16
CA LEU A 84 -7.16 43.36 -13.56
C LEU A 84 -5.78 43.59 -14.20
N ASP A 85 -5.07 42.51 -14.48
CA ASP A 85 -3.78 42.50 -15.14
C ASP A 85 -3.82 43.20 -16.51
N GLU A 86 -4.82 42.90 -17.34
CA GLU A 86 -5.01 43.55 -18.66
C GLU A 86 -5.32 45.05 -18.57
N TYR A 87 -5.97 45.51 -17.50
CA TYR A 87 -6.19 46.94 -17.33
C TYR A 87 -4.90 47.67 -16.92
N ARG A 88 -4.01 46.98 -16.21
CA ARG A 88 -2.75 47.55 -15.71
C ARG A 88 -1.70 47.75 -16.78
N SER A 89 -1.65 46.90 -17.80
CA SER A 89 -0.71 47.00 -18.91
C SER A 89 -0.90 48.26 -19.77
N ASP A 90 -2.10 48.87 -19.77
CA ASP A 90 -2.44 49.97 -20.70
C ASP A 90 -2.20 51.39 -20.13
N GLY A 91 -1.03 52.00 -20.34
CA GLY A 91 -0.78 53.40 -19.92
C GLY A 91 -0.35 53.56 -18.45
N ASN A 92 -0.53 54.76 -17.86
CA ASN A 92 0.13 55.12 -16.59
C ASN A 92 -0.44 54.36 -15.38
N SER A 93 0.41 53.61 -14.67
CA SER A 93 -0.03 52.56 -13.72
C SER A 93 -0.33 53.04 -12.29
N ALA A 94 -0.02 54.30 -11.95
CA ALA A 94 -0.10 54.81 -10.58
C ALA A 94 -1.54 54.93 -10.04
N ASP A 95 -2.50 55.39 -10.85
CA ASP A 95 -3.86 55.73 -10.38
C ASP A 95 -4.92 54.64 -10.70
N LYS A 96 -4.50 53.50 -11.26
CA LYS A 96 -5.42 52.49 -11.80
C LYS A 96 -6.16 51.68 -10.73
N ALA A 97 -5.50 51.38 -9.61
CA ALA A 97 -6.15 50.70 -8.49
C ALA A 97 -7.22 51.58 -7.84
N ASP A 98 -6.93 52.87 -7.68
CA ASP A 98 -7.88 53.87 -7.16
C ASP A 98 -9.06 54.09 -8.11
N ASN A 99 -8.81 54.15 -9.43
CA ASN A 99 -9.86 54.24 -10.44
C ASN A 99 -10.79 53.01 -10.41
N LEU A 100 -10.23 51.82 -10.22
CA LEU A 100 -11.03 50.61 -10.05
C LEU A 100 -11.82 50.63 -8.73
N ALA A 101 -11.19 51.02 -7.62
CA ALA A 101 -11.88 51.14 -6.34
C ALA A 101 -13.05 52.15 -6.40
N LEU A 102 -12.85 53.28 -7.08
CA LEU A 102 -13.90 54.26 -7.34
C LEU A 102 -15.03 53.68 -8.21
N ALA A 103 -14.69 52.93 -9.26
CA ALA A 103 -15.67 52.31 -10.14
C ALA A 103 -16.50 51.22 -9.42
N ILE A 104 -15.86 50.40 -8.56
CA ILE A 104 -16.54 49.43 -7.69
C ILE A 104 -17.48 50.13 -6.72
N THR A 105 -17.02 51.23 -6.11
CA THR A 105 -17.83 52.03 -5.16
C THR A 105 -19.04 52.63 -5.87
N ASN A 106 -18.85 53.22 -7.06
CA ASN A 106 -19.92 53.81 -7.86
C ASN A 106 -20.95 52.78 -8.37
N ALA A 107 -20.52 51.53 -8.55
CA ALA A 107 -21.39 50.43 -8.93
C ALA A 107 -22.34 49.96 -7.79
N ASP A 108 -22.15 50.44 -6.55
CA ASP A 108 -22.93 50.07 -5.37
C ASP A 108 -23.05 48.53 -5.19
N ALA A 109 -21.97 47.80 -5.47
CA ALA A 109 -21.96 46.33 -5.42
C ALA A 109 -21.95 45.83 -3.96
N LEU A 110 -22.87 44.91 -3.62
CA LEU A 110 -22.94 44.33 -2.28
C LEU A 110 -21.79 43.34 -2.03
N GLN A 111 -21.35 42.67 -3.10
CA GLN A 111 -20.29 41.69 -3.12
C GLN A 111 -19.52 41.83 -4.44
N TRP A 112 -18.21 41.63 -4.41
CA TRP A 112 -17.41 41.63 -5.63
C TRP A 112 -16.34 40.54 -5.62
N ARG A 113 -16.00 40.06 -6.82
CA ARG A 113 -14.94 39.08 -7.05
C ARG A 113 -14.03 39.60 -8.15
N LEU A 114 -12.75 39.67 -7.91
CA LEU A 114 -11.76 40.27 -8.81
C LEU A 114 -10.77 39.20 -9.26
N SER A 115 -10.54 39.04 -10.56
CA SER A 115 -9.48 38.16 -11.05
C SER A 115 -8.23 38.97 -11.37
N CYS A 116 -7.07 38.39 -11.08
CA CYS A 116 -5.78 38.96 -11.43
C CYS A 116 -4.76 37.84 -11.67
N ARG A 117 -3.69 38.15 -12.38
CA ARG A 117 -2.50 37.31 -12.39
C ARG A 117 -1.81 37.32 -11.04
N SER A 118 -1.20 36.19 -10.68
CA SER A 118 -0.50 36.01 -9.41
C SER A 118 0.73 36.93 -9.29
N GLU A 119 1.41 37.16 -10.41
CA GLU A 119 2.56 38.05 -10.55
C GLU A 119 2.20 39.54 -10.50
N ASP A 120 1.04 39.92 -11.02
CA ASP A 120 0.61 41.32 -11.10
C ASP A 120 -0.09 41.82 -9.84
N TRP A 121 -0.34 40.93 -8.87
CA TRP A 121 -0.96 41.28 -7.59
C TRP A 121 0.06 41.92 -6.61
N ARG A 122 -0.08 43.22 -6.35
CA ARG A 122 0.85 44.03 -5.52
C ARG A 122 0.45 44.10 -4.05
N ASN A 123 0.03 42.97 -3.47
CA ASN A 123 -0.28 42.78 -2.04
C ASN A 123 -0.73 44.06 -1.33
N ALA A 124 0.12 44.67 -0.50
CA ALA A 124 -0.22 45.81 0.36
C ALA A 124 -0.73 47.06 -0.39
N ALA A 125 -0.20 47.37 -1.57
CA ALA A 125 -0.62 48.57 -2.31
C ALA A 125 -2.01 48.42 -2.95
N ASP A 126 -2.30 47.23 -3.48
CA ASP A 126 -3.59 46.93 -4.11
C ASP A 126 -4.68 46.67 -3.09
N ILE A 127 -4.33 45.94 -2.02
CA ILE A 127 -5.24 45.73 -0.89
C ILE A 127 -5.60 47.10 -0.30
N ALA A 128 -4.64 48.00 -0.03
CA ALA A 128 -4.95 49.30 0.58
C ALA A 128 -5.96 50.13 -0.23
N ALA A 129 -5.82 50.18 -1.55
CA ALA A 129 -6.73 50.93 -2.42
C ALA A 129 -8.12 50.27 -2.52
N ILE A 130 -8.18 48.95 -2.69
CA ILE A 130 -9.43 48.21 -2.95
C ILE A 130 -10.18 47.89 -1.64
N GLN A 131 -9.49 47.81 -0.49
CA GLN A 131 -10.07 47.60 0.84
C GLN A 131 -11.07 48.70 1.23
N ALA A 132 -10.90 49.92 0.71
CA ALA A 132 -11.86 51.01 0.93
C ALA A 132 -13.27 50.68 0.42
N THR A 133 -13.41 49.73 -0.51
CA THR A 133 -14.70 49.31 -1.10
C THR A 133 -15.47 48.30 -0.25
N THR A 134 -14.87 47.72 0.80
CA THR A 134 -15.44 46.56 1.51
C THR A 134 -16.20 46.92 2.79
N GLY A 135 -16.28 48.21 3.14
CA GLY A 135 -16.89 48.63 4.40
C GLY A 135 -16.16 48.11 5.64
N GLY A 136 -14.87 47.75 5.53
CA GLY A 136 -14.05 47.23 6.62
C GLY A 136 -14.03 45.71 6.75
N MET A 137 -14.74 44.96 5.89
CA MET A 137 -14.65 43.50 5.83
C MET A 137 -13.38 43.04 5.13
N ASN A 138 -12.84 41.87 5.50
CA ASN A 138 -11.63 41.31 4.90
C ASN A 138 -11.83 40.90 3.44
N ILE A 139 -10.78 41.03 2.63
CA ILE A 139 -10.69 40.49 1.27
C ILE A 139 -9.99 39.13 1.34
N ILE A 140 -10.65 38.08 0.82
CA ILE A 140 -10.03 36.76 0.70
C ILE A 140 -9.25 36.68 -0.60
N ILE A 141 -7.96 36.37 -0.52
CA ILE A 141 -7.10 36.18 -1.69
C ILE A 141 -6.88 34.67 -1.86
N ALA A 142 -7.42 34.12 -2.94
CA ALA A 142 -7.33 32.71 -3.28
C ALA A 142 -6.58 32.53 -4.61
N GLN A 143 -5.70 31.55 -4.72
CA GLN A 143 -4.99 31.22 -5.95
C GLN A 143 -5.49 29.90 -6.52
N LEU A 144 -5.84 29.87 -7.80
CA LEU A 144 -6.14 28.63 -8.53
C LEU A 144 -4.92 27.72 -8.58
N LEU A 145 -5.14 26.44 -8.32
CA LEU A 145 -4.11 25.42 -8.41
C LEU A 145 -4.07 24.79 -9.82
N PRO A 146 -2.92 24.19 -10.20
CA PRO A 146 -2.85 23.31 -11.36
C PRO A 146 -3.91 22.22 -11.31
N LEU A 147 -4.36 21.75 -12.47
CA LEU A 147 -5.30 20.64 -12.59
C LEU A 147 -4.69 19.38 -11.98
N ASP A 148 -5.46 18.66 -11.16
CA ASP A 148 -5.18 17.25 -10.94
C ASP A 148 -5.80 16.38 -12.04
N GLU A 149 -5.56 15.08 -11.95
CA GLU A 149 -6.07 14.08 -12.91
C GLU A 149 -7.60 14.08 -12.98
N GLU A 150 -8.30 14.28 -11.85
CA GLU A 150 -9.76 14.34 -11.80
C GLU A 150 -10.28 15.59 -12.52
N GLU A 151 -9.73 16.77 -12.21
CA GLU A 151 -10.08 18.03 -12.87
C GLU A 151 -9.78 17.97 -14.38
N ALA A 152 -8.64 17.41 -14.79
CA ALA A 152 -8.28 17.24 -16.20
C ALA A 152 -9.22 16.27 -16.94
N SER A 153 -9.59 15.16 -16.30
CA SER A 153 -10.54 14.17 -16.84
C SER A 153 -11.93 14.77 -17.05
N LEU A 154 -12.41 15.56 -16.07
CA LEU A 154 -13.69 16.26 -16.16
C LEU A 154 -13.69 17.31 -17.30
N LEU A 155 -12.58 18.02 -17.53
CA LEU A 155 -12.46 18.95 -18.65
C LEU A 155 -12.52 18.24 -20.01
N LEU A 156 -11.76 17.15 -20.18
CA LEU A 156 -11.79 16.34 -21.40
C LEU A 156 -13.19 15.78 -21.67
N GLN A 157 -13.86 15.27 -20.63
CA GLN A 157 -15.24 14.80 -20.73
C GLN A 157 -16.19 15.92 -21.17
N ALA A 158 -16.07 17.11 -20.58
CA ALA A 158 -16.89 18.26 -20.93
C ALA A 158 -16.64 18.77 -22.36
N TRP A 159 -15.43 18.61 -22.87
CA TRP A 159 -15.08 18.90 -24.26
C TRP A 159 -15.48 17.80 -25.25
N GLY A 160 -15.98 16.67 -24.76
CA GLY A 160 -16.58 15.60 -25.56
C GLY A 160 -15.62 14.48 -25.97
N ASP A 161 -14.50 14.31 -25.26
CA ASP A 161 -13.60 13.17 -25.48
C ASP A 161 -14.25 11.86 -25.00
N VAL A 162 -14.13 10.82 -25.82
CA VAL A 162 -14.77 9.50 -25.60
C VAL A 162 -14.11 8.73 -24.47
N ASP A 163 -12.79 8.89 -24.32
CA ASP A 163 -11.98 8.23 -23.29
C ASP A 163 -10.99 9.22 -22.63
N PRO A 164 -11.47 10.03 -21.67
CA PRO A 164 -10.63 11.00 -20.95
C PRO A 164 -9.46 10.37 -20.19
N LEU A 165 -9.71 9.25 -19.50
CA LEU A 165 -8.69 8.58 -18.70
C LEU A 165 -7.62 7.94 -19.60
N GLY A 166 -8.02 7.29 -20.70
CA GLY A 166 -7.07 6.77 -21.69
C GLY A 166 -6.22 7.89 -22.33
N PHE A 167 -6.77 9.09 -22.52
CA PHE A 167 -6.00 10.24 -22.98
C PHE A 167 -4.92 10.68 -21.97
N LEU A 168 -5.27 10.75 -20.68
CA LEU A 168 -4.33 11.12 -19.61
C LEU A 168 -3.27 10.04 -19.36
N ASP A 169 -3.65 8.76 -19.38
CA ASP A 169 -2.74 7.63 -19.31
C ASP A 169 -1.74 7.65 -20.48
N GLN A 170 -2.22 7.92 -21.70
CA GLN A 170 -1.33 8.08 -22.86
C GLN A 170 -0.38 9.27 -22.71
N ALA A 171 -0.83 10.41 -22.17
CA ALA A 171 0.04 11.56 -21.86
C ALA A 171 1.12 11.20 -20.83
N SER A 172 0.76 10.41 -19.81
CA SER A 172 1.66 9.91 -18.78
C SER A 172 2.71 8.95 -19.35
N ARG A 173 2.30 7.98 -20.17
CA ARG A 173 3.20 7.02 -20.86
C ARG A 173 4.18 7.69 -21.81
N MET A 174 3.77 8.79 -22.45
CA MET A 174 4.65 9.60 -23.28
C MET A 174 5.56 10.55 -22.47
N GLY A 175 5.40 10.63 -21.14
CA GLY A 175 6.21 11.51 -20.28
C GLY A 175 5.89 13.00 -20.46
N VAL A 176 4.65 13.34 -20.78
CA VAL A 176 4.18 14.72 -21.04
C VAL A 176 3.03 15.17 -20.11
N SER A 177 2.84 14.54 -18.96
CA SER A 177 1.80 14.89 -17.97
C SER A 177 1.86 16.35 -17.52
N ALA A 178 3.03 16.99 -17.55
CA ALA A 178 3.16 18.42 -17.28
C ALA A 178 2.23 19.30 -18.15
N LEU A 179 1.90 18.84 -19.36
CA LEU A 179 0.99 19.55 -20.26
C LEU A 179 -0.49 19.34 -19.91
N THR A 180 -0.83 18.44 -18.99
CA THR A 180 -2.22 18.19 -18.56
C THR A 180 -2.62 19.01 -17.33
N GLU A 181 -1.65 19.66 -16.67
CA GLU A 181 -1.85 20.42 -15.42
C GLU A 181 -2.40 21.84 -15.63
N ASN A 182 -2.40 22.36 -16.85
CA ASN A 182 -2.98 23.67 -17.18
C ASN A 182 -4.07 23.50 -18.25
N PRO A 183 -5.27 24.10 -18.08
CA PRO A 183 -6.37 23.95 -19.04
C PRO A 183 -5.99 24.36 -20.47
N LEU A 184 -5.18 25.40 -20.64
CA LEU A 184 -4.72 25.84 -21.95
C LEU A 184 -3.78 24.80 -22.58
N SER A 185 -2.77 24.33 -21.85
CA SER A 185 -1.84 23.33 -22.38
C SER A 185 -2.55 22.00 -22.68
N LEU A 186 -3.50 21.59 -21.84
CA LEU A 186 -4.32 20.39 -22.06
C LEU A 186 -5.17 20.52 -23.32
N MET A 187 -5.81 21.68 -23.52
CA MET A 187 -6.57 21.97 -24.73
C MET A 187 -5.69 21.97 -25.99
N LEU A 188 -4.49 22.56 -25.92
CA LEU A 188 -3.55 22.58 -27.04
C LEU A 188 -3.06 21.17 -27.40
N LEU A 189 -2.74 20.35 -26.39
CA LEU A 189 -2.37 18.95 -26.57
C LEU A 189 -3.50 18.17 -27.23
N ARG A 190 -4.73 18.31 -26.71
CA ARG A 190 -5.95 17.71 -27.28
C ARG A 190 -6.14 18.10 -28.75
N LYS A 191 -6.04 19.38 -29.09
CA LYS A 191 -6.17 19.88 -30.46
C LYS A 191 -5.09 19.31 -31.39
N ALA A 192 -3.86 19.16 -30.91
CA ALA A 192 -2.78 18.56 -31.69
C ALA A 192 -3.07 17.08 -32.02
N VAL A 193 -3.59 16.32 -31.06
CA VAL A 193 -3.99 14.92 -31.26
C VAL A 193 -5.17 14.81 -32.23
N GLN A 194 -6.20 15.63 -32.06
CA GLN A 194 -7.40 15.62 -32.92
C GLN A 194 -7.09 15.99 -34.36
N ARG A 195 -6.25 17.01 -34.60
CA ARG A 195 -5.90 17.47 -35.95
C ARG A 195 -5.21 16.38 -36.76
N ASN A 196 -4.37 15.57 -36.13
CA ASN A 196 -3.61 14.51 -36.78
C ASN A 196 -4.37 13.18 -36.81
N GLY A 197 -5.51 13.06 -36.11
CA GLY A 197 -6.23 11.81 -35.91
C GLY A 197 -5.45 10.76 -35.12
N ALA A 198 -4.30 11.12 -34.56
CA ALA A 198 -3.38 10.27 -33.83
C ALA A 198 -2.44 11.13 -32.96
N TRP A 199 -1.90 10.52 -31.90
CA TRP A 199 -0.83 11.13 -31.12
C TRP A 199 0.43 11.33 -31.98
N PRO A 200 1.21 12.41 -31.75
CA PRO A 200 2.53 12.55 -32.37
C PRO A 200 3.41 11.32 -32.09
N SER A 201 4.25 10.95 -33.04
CA SER A 201 5.04 9.71 -33.00
C SER A 201 6.14 9.70 -31.93
N SER A 202 6.42 10.82 -31.28
CA SER A 202 7.48 10.95 -30.29
C SER A 202 7.18 12.05 -29.26
N ARG A 203 7.77 11.93 -28.07
CA ARG A 203 7.69 12.93 -27.00
C ARG A 203 8.31 14.26 -27.43
N PHE A 204 9.41 14.22 -28.17
CA PHE A 204 10.10 15.36 -28.77
C PHE A 204 9.16 16.15 -29.70
N ALA A 205 8.36 15.46 -30.52
CA ALA A 205 7.39 16.11 -31.40
C ALA A 205 6.26 16.79 -30.61
N VAL A 206 5.78 16.16 -29.53
CA VAL A 206 4.80 16.77 -28.62
C VAL A 206 5.38 18.04 -27.97
N MET A 207 6.58 17.95 -27.38
CA MET A 207 7.24 19.08 -26.71
C MET A 207 7.55 20.23 -27.67
N SER A 208 8.02 19.92 -28.88
CA SER A 208 8.27 20.90 -29.94
C SER A 208 7.00 21.68 -30.28
N SER A 209 5.91 20.95 -30.57
CA SER A 209 4.62 21.57 -30.89
C SER A 209 4.04 22.36 -29.72
N ALA A 210 4.04 21.78 -28.51
CA ALA A 210 3.45 22.40 -27.33
C ALA A 210 4.17 23.68 -26.92
N THR A 211 5.51 23.64 -26.80
CA THR A 211 6.29 24.83 -26.41
C THR A 211 6.20 25.94 -27.45
N TRP A 212 6.13 25.59 -28.74
CA TRP A 212 5.87 26.56 -29.79
C TRP A 212 4.50 27.22 -29.65
N GLN A 213 3.44 26.44 -29.41
CA GLN A 213 2.10 26.97 -29.21
C GLN A 213 1.99 27.83 -27.94
N LEU A 214 2.62 27.43 -26.84
CA LEU A 214 2.61 28.18 -25.59
C LEU A 214 3.33 29.53 -25.69
N ALA A 215 4.25 29.70 -26.64
CA ALA A 215 4.89 30.98 -26.94
C ALA A 215 3.98 31.95 -27.72
N HIS A 216 2.84 31.50 -28.25
CA HIS A 216 1.88 32.36 -28.95
C HIS A 216 0.87 32.98 -27.98
N GLU A 217 0.36 34.15 -28.35
CA GLU A 217 -0.80 34.74 -27.68
C GLU A 217 -2.09 34.03 -28.11
N HIS A 218 -2.89 33.58 -27.14
CA HIS A 218 -4.16 32.88 -27.35
C HIS A 218 -5.37 33.71 -26.91
N ASN A 219 -5.13 34.87 -26.30
CA ASN A 219 -6.15 35.84 -25.93
C ASN A 219 -6.55 36.68 -27.15
N SER A 220 -7.79 36.51 -27.62
CA SER A 220 -8.32 37.25 -28.76
C SER A 220 -8.33 38.77 -28.55
N ASP A 221 -8.38 39.24 -27.31
CA ASP A 221 -8.37 40.67 -27.01
C ASP A 221 -6.99 41.32 -27.23
N ARG A 222 -5.92 40.51 -27.26
CA ARG A 222 -4.53 40.92 -27.48
C ARG A 222 -4.01 40.59 -28.87
N GLU A 223 -4.87 40.14 -29.78
CA GLU A 223 -4.50 39.69 -31.14
C GLU A 223 -3.72 40.75 -31.94
N TYR A 224 -4.02 42.04 -31.73
CA TYR A 224 -3.41 43.16 -32.44
C TYR A 224 -2.43 43.98 -31.59
N GLU A 225 -2.10 43.52 -30.38
CA GLU A 225 -1.08 44.18 -29.55
C GLU A 225 0.32 43.95 -30.14
N GLN A 226 1.17 44.97 -30.05
CA GLN A 226 2.56 44.85 -30.51
C GLN A 226 3.34 44.00 -29.51
N ARG A 227 3.77 42.81 -29.93
CA ARG A 227 4.52 41.85 -29.11
C ARG A 227 5.72 41.28 -29.85
N SER A 228 6.72 40.84 -29.10
CA SER A 228 7.85 40.07 -29.62
C SER A 228 7.36 38.82 -30.35
N PRO A 229 8.01 38.42 -31.47
CA PRO A 229 7.59 37.24 -32.21
C PRO A 229 7.79 35.95 -31.38
N PRO A 230 6.92 34.94 -31.53
CA PRO A 230 7.01 33.68 -30.78
C PRO A 230 8.37 32.97 -30.89
N SER A 231 9.09 33.13 -32.00
CA SER A 231 10.44 32.62 -32.18
C SER A 231 11.48 33.30 -31.27
N ALA A 232 11.41 34.63 -31.11
CA ALA A 232 12.28 35.37 -30.20
C ALA A 232 11.97 35.02 -28.74
N ILE A 233 10.69 34.94 -28.39
CA ILE A 233 10.23 34.50 -27.06
C ILE A 233 10.75 33.10 -26.75
N SER A 234 10.56 32.15 -27.68
CA SER A 234 11.00 30.76 -27.55
C SER A 234 12.52 30.64 -27.39
N HIS A 235 13.29 31.45 -28.11
CA HIS A 235 14.75 31.46 -28.02
C HIS A 235 15.23 32.07 -26.69
N ALA A 236 14.65 33.20 -26.25
CA ALA A 236 14.95 33.81 -24.96
C ALA A 236 14.61 32.86 -23.79
N ALA A 237 13.44 32.20 -23.86
CA ALA A 237 13.02 31.21 -22.86
C ALA A 237 14.02 30.06 -22.75
N GLY A 238 14.51 29.53 -23.88
CA GLY A 238 15.53 28.48 -23.88
C GLY A 238 16.84 28.91 -23.22
N ASN A 239 17.35 30.11 -23.54
CA ASN A 239 18.57 30.62 -22.93
C ASN A 239 18.41 30.83 -21.41
N ILE A 240 17.28 31.40 -20.98
CA ILE A 240 17.03 31.64 -19.55
C ILE A 240 16.86 30.33 -18.78
N CYS A 241 16.11 29.36 -19.33
CA CYS A 241 15.98 28.03 -18.74
C CYS A 241 17.34 27.33 -18.61
N LEU A 242 18.22 27.48 -19.61
CA LEU A 242 19.58 26.92 -19.56
C LEU A 242 20.40 27.54 -18.42
N VAL A 243 20.40 28.87 -18.29
CA VAL A 243 21.13 29.56 -17.22
C VAL A 243 20.53 29.23 -15.85
N GLN A 244 19.21 29.17 -15.73
CA GLN A 244 18.53 28.82 -14.48
C GLN A 244 18.89 27.42 -14.02
N LEU A 245 18.80 26.43 -14.90
CA LEU A 245 19.15 25.04 -14.58
C LEU A 245 20.63 24.90 -14.24
N ALA A 246 21.53 25.47 -15.06
CA ALA A 246 22.98 25.36 -14.85
C ALA A 246 23.47 26.09 -13.58
N SER A 247 22.80 27.17 -13.17
CA SER A 247 23.13 27.91 -11.94
C SER A 247 22.47 27.35 -10.68
N GLY A 248 21.44 26.51 -10.82
CA GLY A 248 20.62 26.04 -9.70
C GLY A 248 19.76 27.14 -9.05
N ALA A 249 19.53 28.25 -9.76
CA ALA A 249 18.71 29.35 -9.28
C ALA A 249 17.23 28.93 -9.14
N PRO A 250 16.55 29.33 -8.05
CA PRO A 250 15.16 28.94 -7.81
C PRO A 250 14.18 29.57 -8.82
N GLY A 251 14.58 30.65 -9.50
CA GLY A 251 13.74 31.34 -10.46
C GLY A 251 14.38 32.62 -10.99
N ILE A 252 13.58 33.35 -11.76
CA ILE A 252 13.87 34.64 -12.34
C ILE A 252 13.23 35.72 -11.46
N TRP A 253 14.00 36.73 -11.10
CA TRP A 253 13.54 37.90 -10.38
C TRP A 253 13.38 39.09 -11.32
N ARG A 254 12.12 39.45 -11.61
CA ARG A 254 11.78 40.50 -12.57
C ARG A 254 12.00 41.93 -12.04
N SER A 255 11.99 42.12 -10.73
CA SER A 255 12.00 43.45 -10.12
C SER A 255 13.39 44.08 -10.09
N ASN A 256 13.42 45.41 -10.17
CA ASN A 256 14.63 46.21 -9.92
C ASN A 256 14.98 46.32 -8.43
N ALA A 257 14.07 45.90 -7.53
CA ALA A 257 14.36 45.77 -6.11
C ALA A 257 15.24 44.54 -5.87
N PRO A 258 16.04 44.48 -4.79
CA PRO A 258 16.78 43.27 -4.45
C PRO A 258 15.81 42.10 -4.17
N PRO A 259 16.17 40.86 -4.56
CA PRO A 259 15.40 39.68 -4.17
C PRO A 259 15.46 39.47 -2.64
N PRO A 260 14.51 38.72 -2.05
CA PRO A 260 14.54 38.40 -0.62
C PRO A 260 15.84 37.66 -0.25
N GLU A 261 16.42 37.97 0.92
CA GLU A 261 17.53 37.20 1.48
C GLU A 261 17.06 35.76 1.76
N GLN A 262 17.73 34.76 1.19
CA GLN A 262 17.49 33.35 1.48
C GLN A 262 18.66 32.81 2.31
N ASP A 263 18.34 32.07 3.38
CA ASP A 263 19.32 31.39 4.26
C ASP A 263 20.10 30.28 3.52
N ASP A 264 19.59 29.84 2.37
CA ASP A 264 20.21 28.84 1.50
C ASP A 264 20.92 29.53 0.33
N ARG A 265 22.12 29.09 -0.04
CA ARG A 265 23.10 29.81 -0.89
C ARG A 265 22.69 30.00 -2.37
N ARG A 266 21.40 29.95 -2.71
CA ARG A 266 20.87 30.01 -4.08
C ARG A 266 20.19 31.37 -4.35
N ALA A 267 20.84 32.23 -5.13
CA ALA A 267 20.27 33.52 -5.54
C ALA A 267 19.32 33.36 -6.75
N PHE A 268 18.29 34.21 -6.83
CA PHE A 268 17.47 34.36 -8.05
C PHE A 268 18.30 34.94 -9.21
N LEU A 269 17.94 34.59 -10.45
CA LEU A 269 18.47 35.27 -11.64
C LEU A 269 17.76 36.60 -11.83
N THR A 270 18.46 37.72 -11.68
CA THR A 270 17.81 39.02 -11.82
C THR A 270 17.60 39.37 -13.29
N ALA A 271 16.56 40.16 -13.59
CA ALA A 271 16.32 40.69 -14.93
C ALA A 271 17.54 41.44 -15.50
N TYR A 272 18.37 42.04 -14.63
CA TYR A 272 19.61 42.69 -15.00
C TYR A 272 20.69 41.71 -15.46
N ASP A 273 20.83 40.57 -14.77
CA ASP A 273 21.87 39.57 -15.07
C ASP A 273 21.60 38.75 -16.34
N LEU A 274 20.35 38.71 -16.79
CA LEU A 274 19.94 37.89 -17.94
C LEU A 274 20.31 38.47 -19.30
N GLU A 275 20.70 39.75 -19.37
CA GLU A 275 21.03 40.47 -20.61
C GLU A 275 19.95 40.38 -21.72
N VAL A 276 18.69 40.12 -21.34
CA VAL A 276 17.54 40.08 -22.27
C VAL A 276 16.88 41.46 -22.30
N PRO A 277 16.52 42.00 -23.49
CA PRO A 277 15.80 43.25 -23.58
C PRO A 277 14.53 43.26 -22.70
N PRO A 278 14.26 44.33 -21.93
CA PRO A 278 13.15 44.35 -20.97
C PRO A 278 11.78 44.02 -21.57
N ASP A 279 11.51 44.49 -22.79
CA ASP A 279 10.24 44.22 -23.50
C ASP A 279 10.13 42.73 -23.85
N LEU A 280 11.19 42.11 -24.35
CA LEU A 280 11.22 40.68 -24.66
C LEU A 280 11.12 39.82 -23.40
N LEU A 281 11.79 40.21 -22.31
CA LEU A 281 11.67 39.53 -21.02
C LEU A 281 10.24 39.62 -20.49
N GLY A 282 9.61 40.79 -20.59
CA GLY A 282 8.21 41.00 -20.24
C GLY A 282 7.27 40.12 -21.06
N ASP A 283 7.39 40.16 -22.40
CA ASP A 283 6.58 39.37 -23.31
C ASP A 283 6.74 37.87 -23.08
N MET A 284 7.94 37.42 -22.76
CA MET A 284 8.25 36.02 -22.49
C MET A 284 7.64 35.54 -21.17
N LEU A 285 7.83 36.29 -20.07
CA LEU A 285 7.25 35.97 -18.77
C LEU A 285 5.72 36.08 -18.76
N ASP A 286 5.14 36.82 -19.70
CA ASP A 286 3.69 36.93 -19.91
C ASP A 286 3.07 35.70 -20.62
N THR A 287 3.88 34.77 -21.15
CA THR A 287 3.39 33.53 -21.76
C THR A 287 3.13 32.41 -20.75
N SER A 288 2.35 31.41 -21.14
CA SER A 288 2.12 30.18 -20.34
C SER A 288 3.34 29.25 -20.26
N LEU A 289 4.51 29.62 -20.82
CA LEU A 289 5.77 28.90 -20.59
C LEU A 289 6.30 29.11 -19.17
N PHE A 290 5.87 30.19 -18.51
CA PHE A 290 6.31 30.57 -17.17
C PHE A 290 5.11 30.72 -16.23
N ARG A 291 5.43 30.61 -14.94
CA ARG A 291 4.54 30.91 -13.83
C ARG A 291 5.20 31.87 -12.86
N GLY A 292 4.43 32.76 -12.26
CA GLY A 292 4.96 33.78 -11.37
C GLY A 292 4.11 34.05 -10.14
N VAL A 293 4.78 34.48 -9.07
CA VAL A 293 4.14 35.02 -7.85
C VAL A 293 4.87 36.30 -7.47
N GLY A 294 4.16 37.43 -7.50
CA GLY A 294 4.78 38.75 -7.42
C GLY A 294 5.90 38.93 -8.45
N ASN A 295 7.14 39.12 -7.97
CA ASN A 295 8.30 39.37 -8.83
C ASN A 295 9.13 38.13 -9.17
N ALA A 296 8.80 36.97 -8.60
CA ALA A 296 9.51 35.72 -8.81
C ALA A 296 8.78 34.88 -9.87
N PHE A 297 9.53 34.42 -10.86
CA PHE A 297 9.03 33.59 -11.96
C PHE A 297 9.84 32.31 -12.10
N GLU A 298 9.20 31.24 -12.53
CA GLU A 298 9.83 29.98 -12.87
C GLU A 298 9.15 29.37 -14.10
N PRO A 299 9.79 28.45 -14.84
CA PRO A 299 9.14 27.72 -15.91
C PRO A 299 7.90 26.98 -15.40
N MET A 300 6.86 26.85 -16.24
CA MET A 300 5.60 26.20 -15.85
C MET A 300 5.82 24.79 -15.27
N HIS A 301 6.83 24.09 -15.77
CA HIS A 301 7.24 22.77 -15.31
C HIS A 301 8.71 22.51 -15.68
N ARG A 302 9.41 21.72 -14.87
CA ARG A 302 10.84 21.39 -15.06
C ARG A 302 11.15 20.78 -16.42
N VAL A 303 10.38 19.78 -16.86
CA VAL A 303 10.56 19.12 -18.16
C VAL A 303 10.47 20.10 -19.35
N VAL A 304 9.64 21.15 -19.24
CA VAL A 304 9.55 22.21 -20.26
C VAL A 304 10.84 23.05 -20.27
N ALA A 305 11.36 23.38 -19.09
CA ALA A 305 12.63 24.09 -18.95
C ALA A 305 13.80 23.30 -19.55
N GLU A 306 13.90 22.01 -19.22
CA GLU A 306 14.95 21.11 -19.69
C GLU A 306 14.91 20.95 -21.23
N TYR A 307 13.72 20.80 -21.80
CA TYR A 307 13.53 20.75 -23.26
C TYR A 307 14.02 22.04 -23.94
N LEU A 308 13.54 23.19 -23.47
CA LEU A 308 13.90 24.50 -24.03
C LEU A 308 15.39 24.81 -23.88
N ALA A 309 15.98 24.46 -22.74
CA ALA A 309 17.40 24.62 -22.46
C ALA A 309 18.26 23.69 -23.32
N GLY A 310 17.83 22.45 -23.55
CA GLY A 310 18.48 21.51 -24.46
C GLY A 310 18.53 22.02 -25.89
N ARG A 311 17.42 22.63 -26.36
CA ARG A 311 17.38 23.33 -27.65
C ARG A 311 18.37 24.48 -27.71
N ALA A 312 18.36 25.37 -26.71
CA ALA A 312 19.25 26.53 -26.68
C ALA A 312 20.73 26.14 -26.72
N LEU A 313 21.10 25.06 -26.03
CA LEU A 313 22.46 24.54 -26.04
C LEU A 313 22.82 23.91 -27.40
N ALA A 314 21.90 23.18 -28.03
CA ALA A 314 22.08 22.65 -29.39
C ALA A 314 22.22 23.76 -30.43
N ASP A 315 21.37 24.79 -30.38
CA ASP A 315 21.45 25.95 -31.27
C ASP A 315 22.78 26.71 -31.08
N ALA A 316 23.26 26.83 -29.84
CA ALA A 316 24.56 27.42 -29.54
C ALA A 316 25.71 26.62 -30.16
N VAL A 317 25.64 25.28 -30.15
CA VAL A 317 26.64 24.40 -30.77
C VAL A 317 26.58 24.43 -32.29
N ALA A 318 25.38 24.45 -32.87
CA ALA A 318 25.21 24.59 -34.32
C ALA A 318 25.73 25.94 -34.82
N GLY A 319 25.60 27.00 -34.00
CA GLY A 319 25.91 28.36 -34.39
C GLY A 319 24.88 28.94 -35.37
N SER A 320 25.11 30.18 -35.80
CA SER A 320 24.28 30.84 -36.82
C SER A 320 25.14 31.76 -37.70
N SER A 321 24.54 32.43 -38.69
CA SER A 321 25.23 33.44 -39.50
C SER A 321 25.80 34.58 -38.65
N ASP A 322 25.15 34.89 -37.52
CA ASP A 322 25.46 36.05 -36.68
C ASP A 322 26.14 35.66 -35.36
N ARG A 323 26.34 34.35 -35.10
CA ARG A 323 26.95 33.84 -33.86
C ARG A 323 27.84 32.63 -34.13
N VAL A 324 29.09 32.69 -33.68
CA VAL A 324 30.04 31.59 -33.78
C VAL A 324 29.56 30.38 -32.99
N ALA A 325 29.63 29.20 -33.61
CA ALA A 325 29.33 27.92 -32.98
C ALA A 325 30.15 27.70 -31.70
N LEU A 326 29.47 27.35 -30.60
CA LEU A 326 30.09 26.93 -29.35
C LEU A 326 30.66 25.52 -29.54
N PRO A 327 31.95 25.26 -29.24
CA PRO A 327 32.49 23.91 -29.33
C PRO A 327 31.71 22.93 -28.45
N LEU A 328 31.31 21.79 -29.01
CA LEU A 328 30.52 20.76 -28.31
C LEU A 328 31.16 20.34 -26.97
N SER A 329 32.49 20.25 -26.89
CA SER A 329 33.18 19.92 -25.63
C SER A 329 32.96 20.96 -24.53
N ARG A 330 32.80 22.24 -24.87
CA ARG A 330 32.47 23.29 -23.90
C ARG A 330 31.00 23.24 -23.51
N ALA A 331 30.11 22.96 -24.46
CA ALA A 331 28.69 22.79 -24.18
C ALA A 331 28.46 21.64 -23.19
N ILE A 332 29.09 20.48 -23.41
CA ILE A 332 29.05 19.33 -22.50
C ILE A 332 29.61 19.71 -21.12
N ALA A 333 30.79 20.34 -21.08
CA ALA A 333 31.45 20.68 -19.81
C ALA A 333 30.64 21.63 -18.90
N ILE A 334 29.68 22.40 -19.43
CA ILE A 334 28.80 23.27 -18.63
C ILE A 334 27.75 22.44 -17.87
N ILE A 335 27.36 21.28 -18.40
CA ILE A 335 26.24 20.48 -17.90
C ILE A 335 26.65 19.12 -17.34
N THR A 336 27.96 18.85 -17.25
CA THR A 336 28.52 17.59 -16.75
C THR A 336 29.56 17.80 -15.65
N GLY A 337 29.71 16.81 -14.78
CA GLY A 337 30.82 16.71 -13.83
C GLY A 337 32.16 16.34 -14.49
N ALA A 338 33.18 16.14 -13.65
CA ALA A 338 34.52 15.74 -14.09
C ALA A 338 34.56 14.35 -14.74
N ASP A 339 33.57 13.51 -14.47
CA ASP A 339 33.34 12.19 -15.07
C ASP A 339 32.68 12.27 -16.46
N GLY A 340 32.31 13.47 -16.92
CA GLY A 340 31.63 13.67 -18.19
C GLY A 340 30.14 13.29 -18.15
N ARG A 341 29.56 13.10 -16.96
CA ARG A 341 28.13 12.77 -16.77
C ARG A 341 27.37 13.92 -16.14
N PRO A 342 26.07 14.07 -16.42
CA PRO A 342 25.27 15.12 -15.80
C PRO A 342 25.00 14.82 -14.32
N PRO A 343 25.08 15.82 -13.42
CA PRO A 343 24.51 15.69 -12.08
C PRO A 343 23.01 15.43 -12.18
N THR A 344 22.40 14.87 -11.12
CA THR A 344 20.96 14.49 -11.10
C THR A 344 20.05 15.61 -11.61
N GLU A 345 20.34 16.86 -11.22
CA GLU A 345 19.55 18.03 -11.61
C GLU A 345 19.66 18.41 -13.09
N LEU A 346 20.67 17.94 -13.82
CA LEU A 346 20.89 18.29 -15.24
C LEU A 346 20.66 17.12 -16.20
N ARG A 347 20.18 15.97 -15.69
CA ARG A 347 19.92 14.77 -16.50
C ARG A 347 18.93 15.02 -17.64
N GLY A 348 17.82 15.70 -17.36
CA GLY A 348 16.84 16.05 -18.38
C GLY A 348 17.39 17.00 -19.45
N LEU A 349 18.11 18.05 -19.03
CA LEU A 349 18.80 18.96 -19.95
C LEU A 349 19.77 18.21 -20.87
N TYR A 350 20.61 17.34 -20.30
CA TYR A 350 21.57 16.53 -21.02
C TYR A 350 20.90 15.64 -22.09
N ALA A 351 19.82 14.96 -21.70
CA ALA A 351 19.10 14.07 -22.60
C ALA A 351 18.41 14.83 -23.75
N TRP A 352 17.77 15.97 -23.45
CA TRP A 352 17.16 16.82 -24.49
C TRP A 352 18.19 17.47 -25.41
N PHE A 353 19.35 17.87 -24.89
CA PHE A 353 20.45 18.38 -25.70
C PHE A 353 20.91 17.33 -26.73
N ALA A 354 21.08 16.06 -26.33
CA ALA A 354 21.39 14.97 -27.25
C ALA A 354 20.31 14.79 -28.33
N ALA A 355 19.03 14.82 -27.95
CA ALA A 355 17.91 14.71 -28.89
C ALA A 355 17.87 15.89 -29.89
N HIS A 356 18.11 17.11 -29.42
CA HIS A 356 18.17 18.29 -30.29
C HIS A 356 19.35 18.25 -31.27
N LEU A 357 20.54 17.79 -30.83
CA LEU A 357 21.68 17.57 -31.72
C LEU A 357 21.33 16.59 -32.84
N SER A 358 20.76 15.44 -32.49
CA SER A 358 20.31 14.42 -33.46
C SER A 358 19.31 15.01 -34.46
N ASN A 359 18.28 15.69 -33.97
CA ASN A 359 17.24 16.31 -34.81
C ASN A 359 17.78 17.45 -35.70
N SER A 360 18.84 18.14 -35.28
CA SER A 360 19.55 19.14 -36.09
C SER A 360 20.52 18.53 -37.12
N GLY A 361 20.70 17.20 -37.11
CA GLY A 361 21.56 16.45 -38.03
C GLY A 361 22.96 16.13 -37.49
N ASP A 362 23.31 16.55 -36.27
CA ASP A 362 24.58 16.23 -35.62
C ASP A 362 24.54 14.89 -34.88
N ILE A 363 24.40 13.81 -35.66
CA ILE A 363 24.36 12.42 -35.19
C ILE A 363 25.64 12.07 -34.39
N ARG A 364 26.79 12.63 -34.78
CA ARG A 364 28.06 12.37 -34.09
C ARG A 364 28.11 13.07 -32.73
N GLY A 365 27.62 14.30 -32.67
CA GLY A 365 27.48 15.03 -31.41
C GLY A 365 26.57 14.32 -30.43
N ALA A 366 25.37 13.93 -30.89
CA ALA A 366 24.45 13.12 -30.09
C ALA A 366 25.07 11.78 -29.64
N GLY A 367 25.77 11.08 -30.54
CA GLY A 367 26.48 9.84 -30.25
C GLY A 367 27.50 9.97 -29.12
N ARG A 368 28.25 11.09 -29.07
CA ARG A 368 29.19 11.35 -27.97
C ARG A 368 28.50 11.47 -26.61
N LEU A 369 27.31 12.06 -26.55
CA LEU A 369 26.55 12.16 -25.31
C LEU A 369 25.99 10.79 -24.90
N ILE A 370 25.49 10.00 -25.85
CA ILE A 370 24.99 8.64 -25.62
C ILE A 370 26.11 7.72 -25.12
N GLU A 371 27.30 7.79 -25.72
CA GLU A 371 28.46 6.99 -25.30
C GLU A 371 28.97 7.35 -23.91
N ALA A 372 28.76 8.59 -23.46
CA ALA A 372 29.14 9.03 -22.12
C ALA A 372 28.10 8.65 -21.05
N ASP A 373 26.80 8.74 -21.37
CA ASP A 373 25.71 8.38 -20.46
C ASP A 373 24.40 8.02 -21.20
N ALA A 374 24.30 6.76 -21.65
CA ALA A 374 23.14 6.24 -22.37
C ALA A 374 21.90 6.09 -21.47
N ALA A 375 22.08 5.77 -20.18
CA ALA A 375 20.98 5.61 -19.24
C ALA A 375 20.23 6.93 -19.04
N THR A 376 20.96 8.04 -18.85
CA THR A 376 20.35 9.37 -18.75
C THR A 376 19.62 9.75 -20.05
N VAL A 377 20.24 9.54 -21.22
CA VAL A 377 19.63 9.88 -22.51
C VAL A 377 18.33 9.12 -22.73
N LEU A 378 18.30 7.82 -22.36
CA LEU A 378 17.11 7.00 -22.50
C LEU A 378 16.01 7.40 -21.51
N ALA A 379 16.33 7.53 -20.23
CA ALA A 379 15.33 7.72 -19.17
C ALA A 379 14.66 9.10 -19.21
N TYR A 380 15.44 10.16 -19.48
CA TYR A 380 14.96 11.54 -19.35
C TYR A 380 14.66 12.21 -20.70
N GLY A 381 15.19 11.69 -21.80
CA GLY A 381 15.03 12.25 -23.15
C GLY A 381 13.85 11.66 -23.90
N ASP A 382 14.05 11.46 -25.21
CA ASP A 382 13.12 10.76 -26.08
C ASP A 382 13.90 9.88 -27.07
N ALA A 383 13.93 8.58 -26.81
CA ALA A 383 14.63 7.62 -27.67
C ALA A 383 14.05 7.57 -29.11
N ALA A 384 12.79 7.97 -29.32
CA ALA A 384 12.18 8.00 -30.64
C ALA A 384 12.62 9.20 -31.50
N ALA A 385 13.29 10.19 -30.91
CA ALA A 385 13.86 11.33 -31.65
C ALA A 385 15.16 10.98 -32.38
N PHE A 386 15.80 9.86 -32.04
CA PHE A 386 17.08 9.44 -32.58
C PHE A 386 16.94 8.53 -33.80
N GLN A 387 17.96 8.51 -34.66
CA GLN A 387 18.05 7.56 -35.76
C GLN A 387 18.51 6.19 -35.26
N THR A 388 18.32 5.15 -36.08
CA THR A 388 18.68 3.75 -35.74
C THR A 388 20.12 3.60 -35.20
N PRO A 389 21.17 4.23 -35.75
CA PRO A 389 22.53 4.11 -35.21
C PRO A 389 22.67 4.59 -33.76
N GLU A 390 22.04 5.71 -33.43
CA GLU A 390 22.06 6.30 -32.09
C GLU A 390 21.21 5.47 -31.11
N ARG A 391 20.05 4.98 -31.55
CA ARG A 391 19.22 4.07 -30.74
C ARG A 391 19.94 2.76 -30.43
N ARG A 392 20.67 2.21 -31.39
CA ARG A 392 21.55 1.06 -31.16
C ARG A 392 22.71 1.41 -30.23
N ALA A 393 23.26 2.62 -30.33
CA ALA A 393 24.30 3.11 -29.41
C ALA A 393 23.78 3.23 -27.97
N ILE A 394 22.53 3.66 -27.76
CA ILE A 394 21.86 3.64 -26.44
C ILE A 394 21.86 2.20 -25.92
N LEU A 395 21.32 1.24 -26.67
CA LEU A 395 21.30 -0.17 -26.27
C LEU A 395 22.69 -0.76 -26.01
N ALA A 396 23.69 -0.36 -26.78
CA ALA A 396 25.06 -0.86 -26.63
C ALA A 396 25.74 -0.33 -25.36
N ASN A 397 25.39 0.88 -24.91
CA ASN A 397 26.08 1.56 -23.81
C ASN A 397 25.29 1.65 -22.50
N ILE A 398 24.00 1.30 -22.49
CA ILE A 398 23.10 1.50 -21.34
C ILE A 398 23.57 0.84 -20.04
N ASP A 399 24.21 -0.33 -20.15
CA ASP A 399 24.72 -1.13 -19.04
C ASP A 399 26.26 -1.18 -19.01
N ARG A 400 26.94 -0.39 -19.87
CA ARG A 400 28.39 -0.52 -20.09
C ARG A 400 29.19 -0.23 -18.82
N ASP A 401 28.88 0.89 -18.20
CA ASP A 401 29.61 1.38 -17.02
C ASP A 401 28.87 1.07 -15.72
N ASP A 402 27.59 0.70 -15.82
CA ASP A 402 26.71 0.47 -14.69
C ASP A 402 25.63 -0.57 -15.06
N PRO A 403 25.81 -1.85 -14.68
CA PRO A 403 24.83 -2.89 -14.94
C PRO A 403 23.53 -2.73 -14.13
N TYR A 404 23.49 -1.78 -13.18
CA TYR A 404 22.37 -1.49 -12.28
C TYR A 404 21.76 -0.10 -12.51
N PHE A 405 21.92 0.46 -13.71
CA PHE A 405 21.53 1.83 -14.05
C PHE A 405 20.09 2.22 -13.71
N ARG A 406 19.18 1.24 -13.58
CA ARG A 406 17.79 1.49 -13.18
C ARG A 406 17.59 1.84 -11.71
N SER A 407 18.53 1.46 -10.84
CA SER A 407 18.35 1.54 -9.38
C SER A 407 18.18 2.96 -8.82
N TYR A 408 18.61 4.00 -9.55
CA TYR A 408 18.53 5.41 -9.16
C TYR A 408 17.61 6.25 -10.05
N GLU A 409 16.77 5.59 -10.85
CA GLU A 409 15.77 6.29 -11.64
C GLU A 409 14.70 6.90 -10.72
N THR A 410 14.37 8.16 -10.96
CA THR A 410 13.37 8.89 -10.17
C THR A 410 12.36 9.53 -11.12
N GLY A 411 11.07 9.26 -10.92
CA GLY A 411 9.98 9.84 -11.70
C GLY A 411 9.52 8.99 -12.90
N SER A 412 8.70 9.57 -13.77
CA SER A 412 8.18 8.91 -14.98
C SER A 412 9.24 8.90 -16.10
N THR A 413 9.58 7.71 -16.57
CA THR A 413 10.64 7.44 -17.57
C THR A 413 10.04 7.06 -18.92
N ALA A 414 10.49 7.69 -20.01
CA ALA A 414 9.90 7.51 -21.35
C ALA A 414 10.58 6.40 -22.18
N TYR A 415 10.73 5.18 -21.62
CA TYR A 415 11.43 4.07 -22.29
C TYR A 415 10.85 3.67 -23.65
N GLY A 416 9.53 3.83 -23.81
CA GLY A 416 8.81 3.38 -25.00
C GLY A 416 9.34 3.95 -26.31
N GLY A 417 10.00 5.12 -26.29
CA GLY A 417 10.60 5.71 -27.49
C GLY A 417 11.69 4.84 -28.13
N LEU A 418 12.27 3.89 -27.37
CA LEU A 418 13.28 2.98 -27.90
C LEU A 418 12.68 1.82 -28.69
N ALA A 419 11.38 1.55 -28.60
CA ALA A 419 10.76 0.43 -29.31
C ALA A 419 10.65 0.70 -30.82
N GLY A 420 11.04 -0.27 -31.63
CA GLY A 420 10.98 -0.17 -33.09
C GLY A 420 11.48 -1.43 -33.78
N GLU A 421 10.95 -1.70 -34.96
CA GLU A 421 11.33 -2.86 -35.78
C GLU A 421 12.81 -2.82 -36.19
N ASP A 422 13.41 -1.62 -36.26
CA ASP A 422 14.82 -1.44 -36.58
C ASP A 422 15.78 -1.98 -35.50
N LEU A 423 15.29 -2.19 -34.27
CA LEU A 423 16.04 -2.80 -33.15
C LEU A 423 15.56 -4.21 -32.80
N ALA A 424 14.67 -4.82 -33.59
CA ALA A 424 14.09 -6.12 -33.26
C ALA A 424 15.15 -7.22 -33.03
N ASP A 425 16.16 -7.31 -33.90
CA ASP A 425 17.26 -8.28 -33.74
C ASP A 425 18.13 -7.99 -32.51
N ASP A 426 18.30 -6.71 -32.15
CA ASP A 426 19.04 -6.28 -30.97
C ASP A 426 18.29 -6.71 -29.69
N PHE A 427 16.97 -6.44 -29.63
CA PHE A 427 16.09 -6.88 -28.56
C PHE A 427 16.01 -8.40 -28.45
N ARG A 428 15.88 -9.12 -29.57
CA ARG A 428 15.86 -10.59 -29.59
C ARG A 428 17.08 -11.20 -28.91
N ARG A 429 18.28 -10.67 -29.18
CA ARG A 429 19.52 -11.14 -28.56
C ARG A 429 19.52 -10.92 -27.05
N ILE A 430 18.99 -9.78 -26.59
CA ILE A 430 18.87 -9.47 -25.16
C ILE A 430 17.85 -10.38 -24.48
N LEU A 431 16.69 -10.62 -25.10
CA LEU A 431 15.62 -11.44 -24.54
C LEU A 431 15.95 -12.95 -24.44
N LEU A 432 16.88 -13.42 -25.28
CA LEU A 432 17.40 -14.79 -25.25
C LEU A 432 18.60 -14.98 -24.31
N ALA A 433 19.21 -13.89 -23.84
CA ALA A 433 20.30 -13.94 -22.87
C ALA A 433 19.78 -14.34 -21.48
N PRO A 434 20.66 -14.77 -20.55
CA PRO A 434 20.27 -15.05 -19.18
C PRO A 434 19.51 -13.88 -18.55
N PRO A 435 18.43 -14.17 -17.81
CA PRO A 435 17.40 -13.23 -17.38
C PRO A 435 17.83 -12.20 -16.32
N THR A 436 19.12 -12.02 -16.05
CA THR A 436 19.61 -11.44 -14.80
C THR A 436 20.04 -9.98 -14.89
N SER A 437 19.87 -9.29 -16.03
CA SER A 437 20.34 -7.91 -16.21
C SER A 437 19.20 -6.89 -16.26
N GLN A 438 19.49 -5.68 -15.77
CA GLN A 438 18.60 -4.52 -15.95
C GLN A 438 18.30 -4.20 -17.40
N LYS A 439 19.22 -4.56 -18.30
CA LYS A 439 19.03 -4.44 -19.74
C LYS A 439 17.89 -5.30 -20.25
N PHE A 440 17.75 -6.54 -19.77
CA PHE A 440 16.60 -7.38 -20.09
C PHE A 440 15.30 -6.72 -19.64
N LEU A 441 15.25 -6.29 -18.37
CA LEU A 441 14.09 -5.61 -17.79
C LEU A 441 13.70 -4.37 -18.60
N THR A 442 14.70 -3.56 -18.98
CA THR A 442 14.50 -2.36 -19.80
C THR A 442 13.91 -2.71 -21.16
N VAL A 443 14.44 -3.73 -21.84
CA VAL A 443 13.92 -4.13 -23.16
C VAL A 443 12.48 -4.62 -23.05
N ILE A 444 12.13 -5.39 -22.03
CA ILE A 444 10.72 -5.78 -21.84
C ILE A 444 9.85 -4.55 -21.60
N ASP A 445 10.24 -3.62 -20.72
CA ASP A 445 9.42 -2.44 -20.44
C ASP A 445 9.30 -1.53 -21.67
N VAL A 446 10.37 -1.37 -22.45
CA VAL A 446 10.36 -0.72 -23.77
C VAL A 446 9.30 -1.36 -24.68
N LEU A 447 9.25 -2.69 -24.73
CA LEU A 447 8.28 -3.45 -25.55
C LEU A 447 6.86 -3.43 -24.97
N THR A 448 6.69 -3.22 -23.67
CA THR A 448 5.38 -3.09 -23.02
C THR A 448 4.77 -1.72 -23.26
N ILE A 449 5.55 -0.64 -23.13
CA ILE A 449 5.01 0.74 -23.17
C ILE A 449 5.20 1.45 -24.52
N GLY A 450 6.17 1.00 -25.33
CA GLY A 450 6.48 1.60 -26.63
C GLY A 450 5.60 1.09 -27.78
N PRO A 451 5.81 1.58 -29.02
CA PRO A 451 5.15 1.02 -30.19
C PRO A 451 5.37 -0.50 -30.34
N PRO A 452 4.35 -1.29 -30.73
CA PRO A 452 4.50 -2.74 -30.85
C PRO A 452 5.56 -3.17 -31.88
N VAL A 453 6.50 -4.00 -31.45
CA VAL A 453 7.51 -4.64 -32.32
C VAL A 453 7.01 -6.03 -32.72
N ARG A 454 6.32 -6.09 -33.86
CA ARG A 454 5.54 -7.26 -34.31
C ARG A 454 6.41 -8.49 -34.54
N SER A 455 7.65 -8.30 -35.00
CA SER A 455 8.61 -9.37 -35.25
C SER A 455 9.00 -10.16 -33.99
N LEU A 456 8.85 -9.58 -32.79
CA LEU A 456 9.18 -10.23 -31.51
C LEU A 456 8.01 -10.95 -30.85
N ARG A 457 6.79 -10.83 -31.40
CA ARG A 457 5.57 -11.34 -30.76
C ARG A 457 5.62 -12.84 -30.49
N SER A 458 6.19 -13.63 -31.39
CA SER A 458 6.35 -15.09 -31.18
C SER A 458 7.28 -15.40 -30.01
N LEU A 459 8.41 -14.68 -29.92
CA LEU A 459 9.40 -14.85 -28.85
C LEU A 459 8.83 -14.44 -27.49
N LEU A 460 8.11 -13.31 -27.40
CA LEU A 460 7.50 -12.86 -26.15
C LEU A 460 6.49 -13.89 -25.63
N ARG A 461 5.70 -14.51 -26.52
CA ARG A 461 4.79 -15.60 -26.14
C ARG A 461 5.55 -16.85 -25.68
N GLU A 462 6.63 -17.22 -26.36
CA GLU A 462 7.49 -18.35 -25.96
C GLU A 462 8.02 -18.14 -24.53
N ILE A 463 8.50 -16.94 -24.21
CA ILE A 463 8.99 -16.58 -22.87
C ILE A 463 7.87 -16.62 -21.84
N ALA A 464 6.69 -16.09 -22.16
CA ALA A 464 5.52 -16.09 -21.26
C ALA A 464 5.07 -17.51 -20.88
N MET A 465 5.11 -18.44 -21.83
CA MET A 465 4.55 -19.79 -21.70
C MET A 465 5.59 -20.84 -21.28
N ASP A 466 6.85 -20.47 -21.03
CA ASP A 466 7.91 -21.39 -20.62
C ASP A 466 7.89 -21.63 -19.09
N PRO A 467 7.45 -22.79 -18.58
CA PRO A 467 7.40 -23.07 -17.15
C PRO A 467 8.77 -23.22 -16.49
N ALA A 468 9.86 -23.33 -17.27
CA ALA A 468 11.22 -23.38 -16.74
C ALA A 468 11.77 -21.97 -16.41
N ARG A 469 11.09 -20.90 -16.85
CA ARG A 469 11.51 -19.52 -16.57
C ARG A 469 10.99 -19.01 -15.24
N PRO A 470 11.71 -18.09 -14.57
CA PRO A 470 11.21 -17.40 -13.40
C PRO A 470 9.86 -16.73 -13.64
N ASN A 471 8.96 -16.74 -12.65
CA ASN A 471 7.60 -16.19 -12.79
C ASN A 471 7.61 -14.72 -13.21
N TRP A 472 8.57 -13.95 -12.69
CA TRP A 472 8.71 -12.54 -13.02
C TRP A 472 9.21 -12.28 -14.46
N HIS A 473 9.75 -13.29 -15.15
CA HIS A 473 9.99 -13.22 -16.60
C HIS A 473 8.68 -13.38 -17.36
N ARG A 474 7.94 -14.41 -16.98
CA ARG A 474 6.73 -14.83 -17.66
C ARG A 474 5.66 -13.73 -17.67
N TRP A 475 5.37 -13.13 -16.51
CA TRP A 475 4.32 -12.10 -16.40
C TRP A 475 4.61 -10.81 -17.19
N ARG A 476 5.88 -10.41 -17.31
CA ARG A 476 6.34 -9.19 -17.97
C ARG A 476 6.40 -9.41 -19.48
N ALA A 477 6.78 -10.62 -19.89
CA ALA A 477 6.66 -11.04 -21.28
C ALA A 477 5.18 -11.12 -21.73
N VAL A 478 4.25 -11.49 -20.85
CA VAL A 478 2.81 -11.39 -21.12
C VAL A 478 2.40 -9.94 -21.39
N ASP A 479 2.79 -9.00 -20.53
CA ASP A 479 2.42 -7.58 -20.71
C ASP A 479 3.01 -7.01 -22.01
N ALA A 480 4.27 -7.30 -22.31
CA ALA A 480 4.91 -6.92 -23.57
C ALA A 480 4.25 -7.58 -24.78
N TRP A 481 3.80 -8.83 -24.66
CA TRP A 481 3.12 -9.54 -25.75
C TRP A 481 1.71 -9.00 -26.02
N LEU A 482 1.00 -8.58 -24.97
CA LEU A 482 -0.33 -7.98 -25.07
C LEU A 482 -0.29 -6.61 -25.76
N ASN A 483 0.86 -5.92 -25.72
CA ASN A 483 1.06 -4.70 -26.47
C ASN A 483 0.97 -4.95 -27.99
N GLY A 484 0.05 -4.25 -28.66
CA GLY A 484 -0.19 -4.38 -30.10
C GLY A 484 -1.09 -5.54 -30.54
N VAL A 485 -1.70 -6.26 -29.59
CA VAL A 485 -2.78 -7.20 -29.90
C VAL A 485 -4.07 -6.44 -30.16
N GLY A 486 -4.83 -6.85 -31.19
CA GLY A 486 -6.08 -6.19 -31.57
C GLY A 486 -7.16 -6.27 -30.48
N ASP A 487 -7.35 -7.45 -29.88
CA ASP A 487 -8.21 -7.64 -28.72
C ASP A 487 -7.39 -8.22 -27.57
N GLN A 488 -6.90 -7.33 -26.70
CA GLN A 488 -6.07 -7.74 -25.57
C GLN A 488 -6.84 -8.61 -24.57
N TYR A 489 -8.16 -8.47 -24.46
CA TYR A 489 -8.95 -9.20 -23.48
C TYR A 489 -9.21 -10.64 -23.94
N ALA A 490 -9.55 -10.82 -25.21
CA ALA A 490 -9.64 -12.15 -25.81
C ALA A 490 -8.30 -12.89 -25.71
N SER A 491 -7.18 -12.19 -25.93
CA SER A 491 -5.86 -12.80 -25.80
C SER A 491 -5.45 -13.11 -24.35
N ARG A 492 -5.87 -12.32 -23.35
CA ARG A 492 -5.73 -12.70 -21.94
C ARG A 492 -6.48 -13.99 -21.63
N LEU A 493 -7.71 -14.13 -22.13
CA LEU A 493 -8.51 -15.36 -21.97
C LEU A 493 -7.86 -16.58 -22.64
N GLU A 494 -7.31 -16.41 -23.85
CA GLU A 494 -6.57 -17.46 -24.55
C GLU A 494 -5.39 -17.97 -23.71
N LEU A 495 -4.58 -17.06 -23.16
CA LEU A 495 -3.46 -17.42 -22.29
C LEU A 495 -3.94 -18.13 -21.01
N LEU A 496 -5.04 -17.66 -20.40
CA LEU A 496 -5.62 -18.31 -19.23
C LEU A 496 -6.06 -19.75 -19.51
N ASP A 497 -6.65 -20.02 -20.68
CA ASP A 497 -7.07 -21.36 -21.11
C ASP A 497 -5.86 -22.27 -21.41
N GLU A 498 -4.81 -21.72 -22.02
CA GLU A 498 -3.58 -22.47 -22.29
C GLU A 498 -2.88 -22.87 -20.98
N LEU A 499 -2.79 -21.95 -20.01
CA LEU A 499 -2.21 -22.21 -18.70
C LEU A 499 -2.93 -23.28 -17.89
N GLU A 500 -4.20 -23.58 -18.17
CA GLU A 500 -4.90 -24.70 -17.50
C GLU A 500 -4.31 -26.08 -17.82
N HIS A 501 -3.58 -26.19 -18.93
CA HIS A 501 -2.92 -27.42 -19.36
C HIS A 501 -1.52 -27.60 -18.73
N GLU A 502 -0.93 -26.53 -18.19
CA GLU A 502 0.32 -26.59 -17.42
C GLU A 502 0.06 -27.24 -16.06
N PRO A 503 0.95 -28.09 -15.50
CA PRO A 503 0.80 -28.64 -14.16
C PRO A 503 0.69 -27.55 -13.08
N ALA A 504 -0.12 -27.81 -12.04
CA ALA A 504 -0.33 -26.85 -10.96
C ALA A 504 0.98 -26.54 -10.22
N SER A 505 1.33 -25.26 -10.20
CA SER A 505 2.49 -24.71 -9.51
C SER A 505 2.14 -23.31 -8.98
N THR A 506 2.88 -22.85 -7.98
CA THR A 506 2.75 -21.47 -7.48
C THR A 506 2.96 -20.47 -8.63
N GLY A 507 3.93 -20.73 -9.51
CA GLY A 507 4.22 -19.87 -10.65
C GLY A 507 3.11 -19.74 -11.68
N ARG A 508 2.47 -20.87 -12.01
CA ARG A 508 1.29 -20.91 -12.88
C ARG A 508 0.16 -20.05 -12.32
N GLU A 509 -0.14 -20.19 -11.03
CA GLU A 509 -1.25 -19.45 -10.41
C GLU A 509 -0.97 -17.95 -10.22
N ILE A 510 0.29 -17.56 -10.02
CA ILE A 510 0.68 -16.14 -10.04
C ILE A 510 0.34 -15.52 -11.40
N LEU A 511 0.71 -16.20 -12.49
CA LEU A 511 0.44 -15.71 -13.84
C LEU A 511 -1.06 -15.70 -14.18
N ARG A 512 -1.81 -16.72 -13.75
CA ARG A 512 -3.28 -16.76 -13.93
C ARG A 512 -3.97 -15.65 -13.15
N THR A 513 -3.51 -15.36 -11.94
CA THR A 513 -4.01 -14.26 -11.11
C THR A 513 -3.73 -12.89 -11.76
N HIS A 514 -2.51 -12.67 -12.28
CA HIS A 514 -2.13 -11.45 -13.02
C HIS A 514 -3.04 -11.22 -14.24
N LEU A 515 -3.18 -12.23 -15.11
CA LEU A 515 -4.05 -12.18 -16.29
C LEU A 515 -5.52 -11.94 -15.94
N ALA A 516 -6.02 -12.56 -14.86
CA ALA A 516 -7.40 -12.43 -14.43
C ALA A 516 -7.71 -11.07 -13.80
N GLY A 517 -6.75 -10.45 -13.11
CA GLY A 517 -6.89 -9.13 -12.48
C GLY A 517 -7.18 -8.01 -13.48
N GLU A 518 -6.67 -8.13 -14.71
CA GLU A 518 -6.76 -7.12 -15.77
C GLU A 518 -7.92 -7.35 -16.78
N LEU A 519 -8.79 -8.33 -16.54
CA LEU A 519 -9.94 -8.58 -17.42
C LEU A 519 -11.10 -7.61 -17.14
N PRO A 520 -11.82 -7.11 -18.16
CA PRO A 520 -12.89 -6.13 -17.98
C PRO A 520 -14.18 -6.78 -17.46
N VAL A 521 -15.16 -5.95 -17.11
CA VAL A 521 -16.49 -6.37 -16.64
C VAL A 521 -17.08 -7.47 -17.51
N GLY A 522 -17.50 -8.56 -16.89
CA GLY A 522 -18.25 -9.65 -17.55
C GLY A 522 -17.40 -10.67 -18.29
N MET A 523 -16.08 -10.47 -18.44
CA MET A 523 -15.20 -11.47 -19.08
C MET A 523 -14.59 -12.47 -18.09
N LEU A 524 -14.51 -12.11 -16.80
CA LEU A 524 -14.04 -13.01 -15.75
C LEU A 524 -15.21 -13.81 -15.15
N GLY A 525 -15.19 -15.13 -15.35
CA GLY A 525 -16.21 -16.03 -14.82
C GLY A 525 -15.90 -16.58 -13.43
N ALA A 526 -16.93 -16.82 -12.60
CA ALA A 526 -16.78 -17.29 -11.23
C ALA A 526 -16.05 -18.64 -11.14
N GLN A 527 -16.30 -19.53 -12.11
CA GLN A 527 -15.65 -20.83 -12.16
C GLN A 527 -14.12 -20.72 -12.32
N ARG A 528 -13.66 -19.73 -13.09
CA ARG A 528 -12.22 -19.50 -13.29
C ARG A 528 -11.58 -18.98 -12.02
N VAL A 529 -12.21 -18.01 -11.34
CA VAL A 529 -11.75 -17.50 -10.04
C VAL A 529 -11.65 -18.63 -9.02
N ARG A 530 -12.69 -19.47 -8.90
CA ARG A 530 -12.69 -20.64 -8.02
C ARG A 530 -11.55 -21.60 -8.33
N SER A 531 -11.29 -21.88 -9.62
CA SER A 531 -10.19 -22.72 -10.09
C SER A 531 -8.82 -22.16 -9.70
N ILE A 532 -8.59 -20.85 -9.91
CA ILE A 532 -7.36 -20.16 -9.54
C ILE A 532 -7.14 -20.25 -8.02
N LEU A 533 -8.14 -19.88 -7.22
CA LEU A 533 -8.03 -19.88 -5.75
C LEU A 533 -7.78 -21.29 -5.19
N ALA A 534 -8.50 -22.30 -5.70
CA ALA A 534 -8.32 -23.68 -5.25
C ALA A 534 -6.93 -24.24 -5.57
N ALA A 535 -6.41 -23.96 -6.77
CA ALA A 535 -5.08 -24.38 -7.18
C ALA A 535 -3.97 -23.62 -6.42
N PHE A 536 -4.15 -22.31 -6.22
CA PHE A 536 -3.21 -21.48 -5.46
C PHE A 536 -3.10 -21.95 -4.01
N GLU A 537 -4.24 -22.21 -3.37
CA GLU A 537 -4.32 -22.68 -1.98
C GLU A 537 -3.62 -24.03 -1.74
N ALA A 538 -3.61 -24.90 -2.76
CA ALA A 538 -2.97 -26.22 -2.72
C ALA A 538 -1.47 -26.19 -3.08
N SER A 539 -0.97 -25.08 -3.63
CA SER A 539 0.43 -24.95 -4.05
C SER A 539 1.40 -24.87 -2.86
N SER A 540 2.69 -25.10 -3.09
CA SER A 540 3.74 -24.93 -2.07
C SER A 540 3.74 -23.52 -1.50
N ASP A 541 3.96 -23.38 -0.19
CA ASP A 541 4.15 -22.09 0.45
C ASP A 541 5.61 -21.62 0.31
N ASP A 542 5.81 -20.35 -0.03
CA ASP A 542 7.10 -19.67 -0.18
C ASP A 542 7.24 -18.49 0.81
N ASN A 543 6.33 -18.39 1.79
CA ASN A 543 6.21 -17.29 2.75
C ASN A 543 5.98 -15.91 2.10
N THR A 544 5.68 -15.85 0.80
CA THR A 544 5.30 -14.60 0.11
C THR A 544 3.78 -14.44 0.11
N VAL A 545 3.33 -13.22 0.38
CA VAL A 545 1.90 -12.85 0.41
C VAL A 545 1.62 -11.70 -0.56
N GLY A 546 0.40 -11.62 -1.09
CA GLY A 546 -0.04 -10.52 -1.95
C GLY A 546 -0.08 -10.86 -3.44
N TYR A 547 0.17 -12.12 -3.81
CA TYR A 547 -0.03 -12.58 -5.19
C TYR A 547 -1.50 -12.42 -5.63
N LEU A 548 -2.45 -12.52 -4.69
CA LEU A 548 -3.88 -12.36 -4.97
C LEU A 548 -4.35 -10.89 -5.03
N PHE A 549 -3.48 -9.91 -4.79
CA PHE A 549 -3.90 -8.51 -4.63
C PHE A 549 -4.59 -7.94 -5.87
N GLY A 550 -4.02 -8.12 -7.07
CA GLY A 550 -4.61 -7.61 -8.31
C GLY A 550 -6.01 -8.18 -8.55
N LEU A 551 -6.17 -9.48 -8.31
CA LEU A 551 -7.47 -10.16 -8.41
C LEU A 551 -8.45 -9.73 -7.30
N GLU A 552 -7.96 -9.51 -6.06
CA GLU A 552 -8.77 -8.96 -4.96
C GLU A 552 -9.31 -7.57 -5.32
N ALA A 553 -8.44 -6.66 -5.77
CA ALA A 553 -8.81 -5.31 -6.18
C ALA A 553 -9.83 -5.34 -7.32
N ARG A 554 -9.58 -6.19 -8.32
CA ARG A 554 -10.49 -6.42 -9.45
C ARG A 554 -11.87 -6.90 -9.02
N LEU A 555 -11.96 -7.84 -8.08
CA LEU A 555 -13.25 -8.33 -7.60
C LEU A 555 -13.97 -7.28 -6.75
N LYS A 556 -13.26 -6.53 -5.90
CA LYS A 556 -13.87 -5.44 -5.10
C LYS A 556 -14.46 -4.34 -5.96
N ASN A 557 -13.74 -3.91 -7.00
CA ASN A 557 -14.19 -2.85 -7.90
C ASN A 557 -15.35 -3.32 -8.79
N GLU A 558 -15.34 -4.59 -9.17
CA GLU A 558 -16.31 -5.16 -10.09
C GLU A 558 -16.84 -6.51 -9.56
N PRO A 559 -17.92 -6.45 -8.77
CA PRO A 559 -18.45 -7.60 -8.07
C PRO A 559 -18.94 -8.73 -8.99
N LEU A 560 -18.40 -9.92 -8.76
CA LEU A 560 -18.81 -11.17 -9.39
C LEU A 560 -19.64 -12.01 -8.42
N THR A 561 -20.91 -11.66 -8.24
CA THR A 561 -21.82 -12.28 -7.25
C THR A 561 -21.92 -13.80 -7.36
N ALA A 562 -21.79 -14.34 -8.58
CA ALA A 562 -21.74 -15.77 -8.85
C ALA A 562 -20.61 -16.49 -8.08
N LEU A 563 -19.52 -15.79 -7.69
CA LEU A 563 -18.44 -16.35 -6.88
C LEU A 563 -18.97 -17.01 -5.60
N PHE A 564 -19.89 -16.34 -4.91
CA PHE A 564 -20.51 -16.78 -3.66
C PHE A 564 -21.88 -17.45 -3.85
N ALA A 565 -22.29 -17.76 -5.08
CA ALA A 565 -23.56 -18.44 -5.34
C ALA A 565 -23.58 -19.92 -4.94
N GLU A 566 -22.40 -20.54 -4.81
CA GLU A 566 -22.21 -21.92 -4.35
C GLU A 566 -21.32 -21.97 -3.10
N PRO A 567 -21.47 -23.01 -2.26
CA PRO A 567 -20.65 -23.18 -1.06
C PRO A 567 -19.15 -23.19 -1.37
N THR A 568 -18.34 -22.47 -0.59
CA THR A 568 -16.87 -22.48 -0.76
C THR A 568 -16.28 -23.87 -0.57
N THR A 569 -16.97 -24.73 0.18
CA THR A 569 -16.61 -26.15 0.36
C THR A 569 -16.79 -27.00 -0.89
N SER A 570 -17.56 -26.56 -1.91
CA SER A 570 -17.77 -27.35 -3.13
C SER A 570 -16.59 -27.28 -4.10
N TRP A 571 -15.75 -26.25 -4.00
CA TRP A 571 -14.66 -26.00 -4.94
C TRP A 571 -13.28 -25.82 -4.29
N ARG A 572 -13.20 -25.53 -2.98
CA ARG A 572 -11.92 -25.50 -2.26
C ARG A 572 -11.43 -26.90 -1.92
N ALA A 573 -10.10 -27.06 -1.88
CA ALA A 573 -9.46 -28.30 -1.44
C ALA A 573 -9.83 -28.65 0.02
N PRO A 574 -9.72 -29.93 0.44
CA PRO A 574 -9.86 -30.32 1.84
C PRO A 574 -8.86 -29.58 2.73
N THR A 575 -9.24 -29.25 3.97
CA THR A 575 -8.45 -28.40 4.90
C THR A 575 -6.99 -28.84 5.05
N VAL A 576 -6.73 -30.15 5.04
CA VAL A 576 -5.37 -30.74 5.18
C VAL A 576 -4.45 -30.39 4.00
N GLN A 577 -5.00 -30.05 2.84
CA GLN A 577 -4.25 -29.70 1.63
C GLN A 577 -4.09 -28.18 1.43
N ARG A 578 -4.66 -27.35 2.32
CA ARG A 578 -4.67 -25.89 2.18
C ARG A 578 -3.43 -25.25 2.78
N ARG A 579 -2.33 -25.27 2.03
CA ARG A 579 -1.04 -24.71 2.46
C ARG A 579 -1.09 -23.18 2.55
N ARG A 580 -1.85 -22.51 1.68
CA ARG A 580 -1.97 -21.04 1.61
C ARG A 580 -3.35 -20.50 2.00
N SER A 581 -4.04 -21.14 2.94
CA SER A 581 -5.43 -20.77 3.31
C SER A 581 -5.60 -19.34 3.81
N ILE A 582 -4.58 -18.79 4.49
CA ILE A 582 -4.65 -17.46 5.12
C ILE A 582 -4.92 -16.36 4.08
N GLU A 583 -4.23 -16.38 2.93
CA GLU A 583 -4.39 -15.35 1.89
C GLU A 583 -5.76 -15.45 1.23
N VAL A 584 -6.20 -16.68 0.91
CA VAL A 584 -7.51 -16.95 0.29
C VAL A 584 -8.66 -16.58 1.24
N ASP A 585 -8.57 -16.94 2.53
CA ASP A 585 -9.60 -16.61 3.51
C ASP A 585 -9.74 -15.10 3.70
N ARG A 586 -8.62 -14.37 3.78
CA ARG A 586 -8.61 -12.90 3.89
C ARG A 586 -9.19 -12.25 2.65
N MET A 587 -8.80 -12.72 1.46
CA MET A 587 -9.35 -12.23 0.20
C MET A 587 -10.86 -12.45 0.14
N LEU A 588 -11.36 -13.66 0.44
CA LEU A 588 -12.80 -13.96 0.40
C LEU A 588 -13.59 -13.12 1.41
N ASP A 589 -13.07 -12.90 2.62
CA ASP A 589 -13.71 -12.03 3.63
C ASP A 589 -13.84 -10.58 3.14
N ARG A 590 -12.74 -10.02 2.60
CA ARG A 590 -12.71 -8.65 2.09
C ARG A 590 -13.52 -8.45 0.82
N VAL A 591 -13.54 -9.44 -0.07
CA VAL A 591 -14.33 -9.40 -1.31
C VAL A 591 -15.82 -9.51 -0.99
N LEU A 592 -16.22 -10.40 -0.07
CA LEU A 592 -17.61 -10.49 0.37
C LEU A 592 -18.09 -9.18 1.03
N ALA A 593 -17.25 -8.59 1.90
CA ALA A 593 -17.53 -7.29 2.51
C ALA A 593 -17.77 -6.21 1.44
N ALA A 594 -16.87 -6.11 0.47
CA ALA A 594 -17.00 -5.14 -0.62
C ALA A 594 -18.30 -5.36 -1.41
N TYR A 595 -18.66 -6.60 -1.77
CA TYR A 595 -19.89 -6.87 -2.51
C TYR A 595 -21.15 -6.40 -1.76
N ILE A 596 -21.18 -6.58 -0.44
CA ILE A 596 -22.29 -6.13 0.40
C ILE A 596 -22.38 -4.61 0.42
N GLU A 597 -21.25 -3.92 0.45
CA GLU A 597 -21.20 -2.45 0.48
C GLU A 597 -21.47 -1.81 -0.89
N THR A 598 -21.06 -2.43 -1.99
CA THR A 598 -21.11 -1.83 -3.34
C THR A 598 -22.29 -2.28 -4.18
N CYS A 599 -22.78 -3.51 -4.03
CA CYS A 599 -23.86 -4.04 -4.90
C CYS A 599 -25.27 -3.68 -4.45
N GLU A 600 -25.44 -3.15 -3.24
CA GLU A 600 -26.75 -3.07 -2.57
C GLU A 600 -27.59 -4.36 -2.75
N PRO A 601 -27.02 -5.54 -2.45
CA PRO A 601 -27.66 -6.82 -2.76
C PRO A 601 -28.96 -6.97 -1.98
N ALA A 602 -29.89 -7.75 -2.53
CA ALA A 602 -31.12 -8.07 -1.82
C ALA A 602 -30.81 -8.87 -0.55
N SER A 603 -31.66 -8.72 0.47
CA SER A 603 -31.60 -9.48 1.73
C SER A 603 -31.38 -10.99 1.51
N SER A 604 -32.00 -11.56 0.47
CA SER A 604 -31.90 -12.98 0.10
C SER A 604 -30.52 -13.38 -0.43
N GLU A 605 -29.86 -12.48 -1.15
CA GLU A 605 -28.54 -12.72 -1.73
C GLU A 605 -27.46 -12.70 -0.66
N ILE A 606 -27.48 -11.69 0.24
CA ILE A 606 -26.56 -11.63 1.39
C ILE A 606 -26.70 -12.90 2.24
N TRP A 607 -27.94 -13.30 2.50
CA TRP A 607 -28.21 -14.53 3.24
C TRP A 607 -27.61 -15.76 2.57
N GLN A 608 -27.78 -15.90 1.25
CA GLN A 608 -27.22 -17.01 0.48
C GLN A 608 -25.68 -16.98 0.48
N TRP A 609 -25.06 -15.84 0.19
CA TRP A 609 -23.59 -15.71 0.15
C TRP A 609 -22.95 -16.03 1.50
N ALA A 610 -23.54 -15.54 2.59
CA ALA A 610 -23.04 -15.82 3.93
C ALA A 610 -23.08 -17.31 4.27
N ARG A 611 -24.15 -18.02 3.89
CA ARG A 611 -24.24 -19.48 4.07
C ARG A 611 -23.16 -20.20 3.26
N ASN A 612 -22.95 -19.76 2.04
CA ASN A 612 -21.99 -20.38 1.15
C ASN A 612 -20.54 -20.19 1.60
N VAL A 613 -20.22 -19.05 2.24
CA VAL A 613 -18.89 -18.81 2.84
C VAL A 613 -18.74 -19.46 4.22
N GLY A 614 -19.78 -19.38 5.05
CA GLY A 614 -19.75 -19.82 6.46
C GLY A 614 -20.00 -21.31 6.70
N GLY A 615 -20.51 -22.05 5.70
CA GLY A 615 -20.83 -23.48 5.80
C GLY A 615 -22.21 -23.81 6.37
N ASP A 616 -22.60 -25.10 6.30
CA ASP A 616 -23.98 -25.57 6.48
C ASP A 616 -24.48 -25.65 7.93
N GLU A 617 -23.60 -25.90 8.90
CA GLU A 617 -24.04 -26.19 10.27
C GLU A 617 -24.11 -24.93 11.15
N PHE A 618 -23.19 -23.98 10.96
CA PHE A 618 -23.16 -22.69 11.65
C PHE A 618 -22.40 -21.66 10.80
N ILE A 619 -23.07 -20.58 10.36
CA ILE A 619 -22.45 -19.52 9.56
C ILE A 619 -21.35 -18.83 10.38
N TYR A 620 -20.07 -19.08 10.05
CA TYR A 620 -18.91 -18.37 10.60
C TYR A 620 -18.28 -17.47 9.53
N LEU A 621 -18.62 -16.18 9.57
CA LEU A 621 -18.05 -15.18 8.68
C LEU A 621 -16.79 -14.54 9.28
N GLY A 622 -15.90 -14.11 8.39
CA GLY A 622 -14.75 -13.28 8.73
C GLY A 622 -15.16 -11.91 9.29
N GLU A 623 -14.17 -11.15 9.73
CA GLU A 623 -14.42 -9.90 10.47
C GLU A 623 -14.97 -8.80 9.57
N GLU A 624 -14.45 -8.68 8.36
CA GLU A 624 -14.83 -7.61 7.44
C GLU A 624 -16.23 -7.84 6.88
N ALA A 625 -16.57 -9.06 6.47
CA ALA A 625 -17.92 -9.40 6.02
C ALA A 625 -18.96 -9.18 7.14
N ARG A 626 -18.62 -9.52 8.40
CA ARG A 626 -19.52 -9.30 9.54
C ARG A 626 -19.77 -7.81 9.80
N LYS A 627 -18.73 -6.97 9.70
CA LYS A 627 -18.86 -5.50 9.83
C LYS A 627 -19.72 -4.93 8.70
N ALA A 628 -19.51 -5.38 7.46
CA ALA A 628 -20.30 -4.95 6.31
C ALA A 628 -21.78 -5.30 6.46
N ILE A 629 -22.11 -6.53 6.88
CA ILE A 629 -23.51 -6.93 7.18
C ILE A 629 -24.08 -6.04 8.28
N ALA A 630 -23.38 -5.86 9.40
CA ALA A 630 -23.88 -5.06 10.52
C ALA A 630 -24.23 -3.62 10.08
N LYS A 631 -23.33 -2.98 9.32
CA LYS A 631 -23.50 -1.64 8.74
C LYS A 631 -24.66 -1.58 7.76
N TRP A 632 -24.79 -2.58 6.88
CA TRP A 632 -25.89 -2.67 5.92
C TRP A 632 -27.26 -2.80 6.61
N VAL A 633 -27.35 -3.57 7.71
CA VAL A 633 -28.59 -3.64 8.51
C VAL A 633 -28.82 -2.35 9.32
N GLU A 634 -27.78 -1.60 9.69
CA GLU A 634 -27.90 -0.30 10.40
C GLU A 634 -28.43 0.82 9.49
N ALA A 635 -28.06 0.81 8.22
CA ALA A 635 -28.49 1.81 7.25
C ALA A 635 -30.02 1.84 7.08
N ASN A 636 -30.70 0.70 7.23
CA ASN A 636 -32.15 0.63 7.09
C ASN A 636 -32.76 -0.45 8.01
N ASN A 637 -33.64 -0.04 8.93
CA ASN A 637 -34.33 -0.98 9.82
C ASN A 637 -35.21 -2.00 9.06
N LEU A 638 -35.59 -1.74 7.80
CA LEU A 638 -36.30 -2.71 6.94
C LEU A 638 -35.41 -3.90 6.55
N HIS A 639 -34.10 -3.68 6.34
CA HIS A 639 -33.14 -4.75 6.06
C HIS A 639 -33.11 -5.81 7.17
N GLN A 640 -33.25 -5.35 8.42
CA GLN A 640 -33.37 -6.25 9.54
C GLN A 640 -34.62 -7.13 9.46
N ILE A 641 -35.72 -6.55 9.01
CA ILE A 641 -37.00 -7.24 8.86
C ILE A 641 -36.91 -8.29 7.75
N GLU A 642 -36.42 -7.90 6.58
CA GLU A 642 -36.32 -8.78 5.41
C GLU A 642 -35.39 -9.97 5.65
N ILE A 643 -34.19 -9.73 6.21
CA ILE A 643 -33.29 -10.83 6.58
C ILE A 643 -33.93 -11.71 7.63
N PHE A 644 -34.58 -11.14 8.63
CA PHE A 644 -35.26 -11.94 9.64
C PHE A 644 -36.37 -12.81 9.03
N ASP A 645 -37.13 -12.27 8.08
CA ASP A 645 -38.17 -13.01 7.35
C ASP A 645 -37.56 -14.15 6.50
N LEU A 646 -36.39 -13.97 5.89
CA LEU A 646 -35.66 -15.04 5.18
C LEU A 646 -35.13 -16.13 6.11
N VAL A 647 -34.63 -15.74 7.29
CA VAL A 647 -34.30 -16.72 8.32
C VAL A 647 -35.58 -17.44 8.75
N LEU A 648 -36.69 -16.71 8.95
CA LEU A 648 -38.00 -17.23 9.36
C LEU A 648 -38.58 -18.23 8.36
N GLU A 649 -38.38 -18.06 7.06
CA GLU A 649 -38.82 -19.00 6.02
C GLU A 649 -38.22 -20.41 6.15
N GLN A 650 -37.05 -20.53 6.80
CA GLN A 650 -36.46 -21.84 7.11
C GLN A 650 -37.17 -22.57 8.25
N TYR A 651 -38.16 -21.92 8.87
CA TYR A 651 -38.90 -22.42 10.02
C TYR A 651 -40.41 -22.50 9.71
N GLN A 652 -41.05 -23.56 10.18
CA GLN A 652 -42.47 -23.81 10.02
C GLN A 652 -43.28 -23.34 11.24
N PRO A 653 -44.57 -22.99 11.08
CA PRO A 653 -45.47 -22.68 12.20
C PRO A 653 -45.56 -23.84 13.21
N GLY A 654 -44.78 -23.75 14.29
CA GLY A 654 -44.60 -24.84 15.26
C GLY A 654 -43.15 -25.04 15.71
N ASP A 655 -42.19 -24.56 14.92
CA ASP A 655 -40.77 -24.59 15.25
C ASP A 655 -40.42 -23.72 16.45
N ARG A 656 -39.27 -24.03 17.08
CA ARG A 656 -38.87 -23.42 18.34
C ARG A 656 -38.30 -22.01 18.11
N PRO A 657 -38.90 -20.95 18.69
CA PRO A 657 -38.48 -19.56 18.45
C PRO A 657 -37.02 -19.20 18.77
N TRP A 658 -36.32 -19.99 19.60
CA TRP A 658 -34.93 -19.72 19.99
C TRP A 658 -33.88 -20.05 18.93
N LEU A 659 -34.17 -20.98 18.02
CA LEU A 659 -33.27 -21.33 16.92
C LEU A 659 -33.15 -20.13 15.96
N LEU A 660 -34.32 -19.63 15.54
CA LEU A 660 -34.48 -18.44 14.73
C LEU A 660 -33.71 -17.22 15.26
N GLY A 661 -33.86 -16.91 16.56
CA GLY A 661 -33.18 -15.74 17.16
C GLY A 661 -31.65 -15.88 17.23
N ASN A 662 -31.12 -17.09 17.42
CA ASN A 662 -29.69 -17.33 17.50
C ASN A 662 -29.01 -17.31 16.11
N ASP A 663 -29.66 -17.86 15.10
CA ASP A 663 -29.16 -17.84 13.73
C ASP A 663 -29.12 -16.42 13.19
N PHE A 664 -30.18 -15.63 13.46
CA PHE A 664 -30.20 -14.22 13.14
C PHE A 664 -29.05 -13.45 13.82
N PHE A 665 -28.79 -13.69 15.11
CA PHE A 665 -27.72 -12.98 15.84
C PHE A 665 -26.32 -13.31 15.29
N ARG A 666 -26.05 -14.57 14.96
CA ARG A 666 -24.76 -15.00 14.39
C ARG A 666 -24.53 -14.42 13.01
N PHE A 667 -25.59 -14.34 12.20
CA PHE A 667 -25.53 -13.77 10.87
C PHE A 667 -25.40 -12.24 10.90
N ALA A 668 -26.30 -11.55 11.61
CA ALA A 668 -26.38 -10.09 11.58
C ALA A 668 -25.45 -9.40 12.59
N GLY A 669 -24.82 -10.16 13.50
CA GLY A 669 -23.97 -9.64 14.57
C GLY A 669 -24.71 -8.77 15.60
N ARG A 670 -26.04 -8.71 15.53
CA ARG A 670 -26.86 -7.75 16.30
C ARG A 670 -28.15 -8.36 16.83
N ARG A 671 -28.71 -7.71 17.85
CA ARG A 671 -30.01 -8.08 18.42
C ARG A 671 -31.17 -7.52 17.58
N VAL A 672 -32.34 -8.10 17.77
CA VAL A 672 -33.61 -7.71 17.14
C VAL A 672 -34.09 -6.34 17.63
N SER A 673 -34.52 -5.46 16.71
CA SER A 673 -35.02 -4.12 17.05
C SER A 673 -36.50 -4.11 17.40
N LYS A 674 -36.95 -3.03 18.05
CA LYS A 674 -38.38 -2.74 18.28
C LYS A 674 -39.20 -2.74 16.99
N ALA A 675 -38.63 -2.25 15.88
CA ALA A 675 -39.30 -2.22 14.58
C ALA A 675 -39.58 -3.62 14.02
N LEU A 676 -38.60 -4.53 14.12
CA LEU A 676 -38.78 -5.94 13.75
C LEU A 676 -39.84 -6.63 14.62
N VAL A 677 -39.81 -6.37 15.93
CA VAL A 677 -40.81 -6.92 16.86
C VAL A 677 -42.22 -6.42 16.52
N HIS A 678 -42.35 -5.13 16.18
CA HIS A 678 -43.61 -4.55 15.70
C HIS A 678 -44.07 -5.20 14.40
N HIS A 679 -43.19 -5.39 13.41
CA HIS A 679 -43.48 -6.09 12.16
C HIS A 679 -44.06 -7.48 12.42
N LEU A 680 -43.39 -8.30 13.24
CA LEU A 680 -43.85 -9.65 13.58
C LEU A 680 -45.27 -9.65 14.19
N LEU A 681 -45.60 -8.67 15.03
CA LEU A 681 -46.92 -8.54 15.65
C LEU A 681 -48.01 -8.14 14.65
N MET A 682 -47.68 -7.25 13.70
CA MET A 682 -48.59 -6.78 12.66
C MET A 682 -48.80 -7.83 11.56
N THR A 683 -47.73 -8.47 11.08
CA THR A 683 -47.78 -9.61 10.16
C THR A 683 -48.61 -10.74 10.75
N GLY A 684 -48.45 -11.01 12.05
CA GLY A 684 -49.32 -11.92 12.79
C GLY A 684 -50.79 -11.50 12.75
N ALA A 685 -51.09 -10.22 13.01
CA ALA A 685 -52.48 -9.73 13.01
C ALA A 685 -53.15 -9.84 11.64
N ALA A 686 -52.42 -9.58 10.56
CA ALA A 686 -52.89 -9.69 9.18
C ALA A 686 -53.01 -11.14 8.69
N ALA A 687 -52.33 -12.10 9.33
CA ALA A 687 -52.36 -13.50 8.90
C ALA A 687 -53.80 -14.08 8.94
N PRO A 688 -54.31 -14.64 7.82
CA PRO A 688 -55.68 -15.16 7.73
C PRO A 688 -55.87 -16.43 8.57
N ALA A 689 -54.81 -17.24 8.70
CA ALA A 689 -54.79 -18.42 9.53
C ALA A 689 -54.47 -18.08 10.99
N THR A 690 -55.36 -18.44 11.90
CA THR A 690 -55.17 -18.27 13.36
C THR A 690 -53.93 -18.98 13.93
N THR A 691 -53.45 -20.03 13.27
CA THR A 691 -52.24 -20.78 13.64
C THR A 691 -50.97 -19.99 13.39
N VAL A 692 -50.83 -19.42 12.19
CA VAL A 692 -49.70 -18.56 11.78
C VAL A 692 -49.65 -17.30 12.64
N ARG A 693 -50.82 -16.65 12.84
CA ARG A 693 -50.97 -15.48 13.73
C ARG A 693 -50.39 -15.72 15.12
N ARG A 694 -50.78 -16.83 15.76
CA ARG A 694 -50.30 -17.16 17.12
C ARG A 694 -48.82 -17.51 17.16
N TRP A 695 -48.28 -18.14 16.12
CA TRP A 695 -46.86 -18.48 16.05
C TRP A 695 -45.98 -17.24 15.94
N LEU A 696 -46.31 -16.31 15.05
CA LEU A 696 -45.57 -15.04 14.91
C LEU A 696 -45.59 -14.21 16.19
N TRP A 697 -46.74 -14.13 16.88
CA TRP A 697 -46.83 -13.47 18.19
C TRP A 697 -45.99 -14.15 19.27
N ARG A 698 -45.86 -15.49 19.20
CA ARG A 698 -45.00 -16.27 20.09
C ARG A 698 -43.51 -16.03 19.81
N VAL A 699 -43.13 -15.89 18.55
CA VAL A 699 -41.78 -15.52 18.13
C VAL A 699 -41.43 -14.12 18.66
N ALA A 700 -42.30 -13.13 18.44
CA ALA A 700 -42.14 -11.79 18.97
C ALA A 700 -41.98 -11.78 20.50
N ALA A 701 -42.84 -12.52 21.22
CA ALA A 701 -42.76 -12.64 22.67
C ALA A 701 -41.47 -13.33 23.15
N PHE A 702 -40.94 -14.31 22.40
CA PHE A 702 -39.68 -14.96 22.74
C PHE A 702 -38.48 -14.02 22.55
N LEU A 703 -38.44 -13.32 21.42
CA LEU A 703 -37.35 -12.42 21.03
C LEU A 703 -37.12 -11.29 22.04
N VAL A 704 -38.19 -10.78 22.65
CA VAL A 704 -38.11 -9.75 23.70
C VAL A 704 -37.95 -10.32 25.11
N ASN A 705 -38.00 -11.64 25.30
CA ASN A 705 -37.88 -12.31 26.62
C ASN A 705 -36.49 -12.94 26.84
N GLY A 706 -35.46 -12.38 26.17
CA GLY A 706 -34.06 -12.82 26.24
C GLY A 706 -33.30 -12.27 27.45
N ALA A 707 -32.00 -12.58 27.55
CA ALA A 707 -31.17 -12.31 28.73
C ALA A 707 -30.84 -10.83 29.01
N ASP A 708 -31.12 -9.92 28.06
CA ASP A 708 -30.93 -8.47 28.21
C ASP A 708 -31.85 -7.73 27.21
N PRO A 709 -33.15 -7.61 27.51
CA PRO A 709 -34.16 -7.15 26.55
C PRO A 709 -34.20 -5.62 26.45
N ASP A 710 -34.47 -5.09 25.26
CA ASP A 710 -34.88 -3.69 25.10
C ASP A 710 -36.19 -3.49 25.88
N PRO A 711 -36.18 -2.71 26.98
CA PRO A 711 -37.37 -2.53 27.82
C PRO A 711 -38.55 -1.97 27.03
N SER A 712 -38.27 -1.11 26.05
CA SER A 712 -39.31 -0.47 25.24
C SER A 712 -39.98 -1.46 24.27
N ALA A 713 -39.23 -2.42 23.74
CA ALA A 713 -39.76 -3.49 22.89
C ALA A 713 -40.52 -4.53 23.72
N TYR A 714 -40.04 -4.86 24.93
CA TYR A 714 -40.72 -5.76 25.86
C TYR A 714 -42.11 -5.24 26.23
N TRP A 715 -42.18 -4.00 26.73
CA TRP A 715 -43.44 -3.40 27.16
C TRP A 715 -44.42 -3.21 26.01
N PHE A 716 -43.91 -2.87 24.81
CA PHE A 716 -44.74 -2.80 23.61
C PHE A 716 -45.43 -4.15 23.29
N VAL A 717 -44.70 -5.27 23.34
CA VAL A 717 -45.29 -6.61 23.12
C VAL A 717 -46.28 -6.96 24.23
N TYR A 718 -45.96 -6.63 25.48
CA TYR A 718 -46.84 -6.87 26.62
C TYR A 718 -48.17 -6.15 26.45
N GLU A 719 -48.15 -4.84 26.21
CA GLU A 719 -49.33 -3.99 26.00
C GLU A 719 -50.16 -4.51 24.81
N TYR A 720 -49.51 -4.71 23.67
CA TYR A 720 -50.15 -5.20 22.44
C TYR A 720 -50.88 -6.53 22.65
N LEU A 721 -50.27 -7.46 23.39
CA LEU A 721 -50.92 -8.74 23.70
C LEU A 721 -52.02 -8.55 24.76
N SER A 722 -51.88 -7.66 25.74
CA SER A 722 -52.80 -7.50 26.89
C SER A 722 -54.20 -7.02 26.49
N GLU A 723 -54.27 -6.19 25.45
CA GLU A 723 -55.51 -5.56 24.98
C GLU A 723 -56.36 -6.46 24.08
N ARG A 724 -55.82 -7.59 23.61
CA ARG A 724 -56.47 -8.46 22.60
C ARG A 724 -57.15 -9.67 23.22
N ARG A 725 -58.36 -9.99 22.74
CA ARG A 725 -59.06 -11.22 23.15
C ARG A 725 -58.33 -12.46 22.61
N GLY A 726 -58.06 -13.44 23.48
CA GLY A 726 -57.48 -14.74 23.10
C GLY A 726 -55.95 -14.87 23.22
N THR A 727 -55.25 -13.88 23.76
CA THR A 727 -53.77 -13.84 23.93
C THR A 727 -53.29 -14.19 25.34
N LYS A 728 -54.19 -14.45 26.31
CA LYS A 728 -53.84 -14.76 27.72
C LYS A 728 -52.72 -15.80 27.87
N LYS A 729 -52.67 -16.82 27.00
CA LYS A 729 -51.62 -17.85 27.01
C LYS A 729 -50.27 -17.32 26.52
N LEU A 730 -50.24 -16.45 25.52
CA LEU A 730 -49.01 -15.82 25.01
C LEU A 730 -48.45 -14.80 26.02
N LEU A 731 -49.31 -14.02 26.68
CA LEU A 731 -48.92 -13.19 27.82
C LEU A 731 -48.32 -14.01 28.94
N HIS A 732 -48.94 -15.15 29.25
CA HIS A 732 -48.37 -16.08 30.21
C HIS A 732 -46.99 -16.57 29.73
N GLU A 733 -46.80 -16.95 28.46
CA GLU A 733 -45.48 -17.37 27.93
C GLU A 733 -44.43 -16.24 27.87
N LEU A 734 -44.84 -14.98 27.70
CA LEU A 734 -44.00 -13.78 27.77
C LEU A 734 -43.56 -13.48 29.21
N CYS A 735 -44.49 -13.56 30.17
CA CYS A 735 -44.26 -13.25 31.58
C CYS A 735 -43.75 -14.45 32.39
N VAL A 736 -43.92 -15.65 31.85
CA VAL A 736 -43.61 -16.93 32.47
C VAL A 736 -42.81 -17.74 31.46
N THR A 737 -41.50 -17.74 31.65
CA THR A 737 -40.61 -18.60 30.88
C THR A 737 -40.87 -20.06 31.26
N GLN A 738 -41.71 -20.74 30.50
CA GLN A 738 -41.87 -22.18 30.63
C GLN A 738 -40.57 -22.86 30.24
N ILE A 739 -39.92 -23.47 31.21
CA ILE A 739 -38.80 -24.36 30.97
C ILE A 739 -39.35 -25.59 30.20
N SER A 740 -39.31 -25.57 28.86
CA SER A 740 -39.90 -26.60 27.96
C SER A 740 -39.46 -28.02 28.34
N LYS A 741 -40.15 -29.12 28.03
CA LYS A 741 -39.62 -30.49 28.33
C LYS A 741 -38.22 -30.76 27.74
N ALA A 742 -37.77 -29.99 26.74
CA ALA A 742 -36.42 -30.01 26.18
C ALA A 742 -35.48 -29.04 26.90
N GLN A 743 -35.90 -27.83 27.30
CA GLN A 743 -35.16 -26.94 28.23
C GLN A 743 -35.18 -27.43 29.67
N TRP A 744 -36.13 -28.27 30.05
CA TRP A 744 -36.33 -29.01 31.29
C TRP A 744 -35.71 -30.37 31.13
N ARG A 745 -35.58 -30.97 29.93
CA ARG A 745 -34.62 -32.07 29.73
C ARG A 745 -33.22 -31.52 29.54
N TYR A 746 -33.00 -30.26 29.22
CA TYR A 746 -31.70 -29.60 29.14
C TYR A 746 -31.38 -28.94 30.47
N LEU A 747 -32.37 -28.54 31.26
CA LEU A 747 -32.24 -28.11 32.66
C LEU A 747 -32.28 -29.32 33.57
N LYS A 748 -33.00 -30.41 33.27
CA LYS A 748 -32.87 -31.73 33.91
C LYS A 748 -31.71 -32.51 33.33
N LYS A 749 -31.24 -32.29 32.10
CA LYS A 749 -29.93 -32.78 31.65
C LYS A 749 -28.89 -31.87 32.24
N ARG A 750 -29.04 -30.56 32.44
CA ARG A 750 -28.12 -29.72 33.23
C ARG A 750 -28.25 -29.98 34.71
N ILE A 751 -29.38 -30.45 35.25
CA ILE A 751 -29.55 -30.81 36.66
C ILE A 751 -29.13 -32.27 36.84
N ARG A 752 -29.25 -33.12 35.83
CA ARG A 752 -28.74 -34.51 35.82
C ARG A 752 -27.29 -34.55 35.38
N GLN A 753 -26.80 -33.55 34.64
CA GLN A 753 -25.41 -33.22 34.32
C GLN A 753 -24.90 -32.56 35.58
N ARG A 754 -25.42 -31.44 36.11
CA ARG A 754 -25.07 -30.98 37.46
C ARG A 754 -25.20 -32.04 38.56
N ARG A 755 -26.12 -33.02 38.53
CA ARG A 755 -26.15 -34.16 39.47
C ARG A 755 -25.18 -35.26 39.08
N LYS A 756 -24.82 -35.43 37.80
CA LYS A 756 -23.79 -36.34 37.32
C LYS A 756 -22.42 -35.73 37.54
N ASP A 757 -22.19 -34.47 37.20
CA ASP A 757 -21.12 -33.56 37.58
C ASP A 757 -21.04 -33.44 39.09
N GLU A 758 -22.13 -33.33 39.86
CA GLU A 758 -22.06 -33.33 41.33
C GLU A 758 -21.77 -34.74 41.85
N LYS A 759 -22.30 -35.81 41.24
CA LYS A 759 -21.91 -37.19 41.57
C LYS A 759 -20.48 -37.51 41.13
N ARG A 760 -20.02 -36.92 40.03
CA ARG A 760 -18.69 -37.07 39.43
C ARG A 760 -17.74 -36.27 40.28
N ARG A 761 -18.03 -35.02 40.59
CA ARG A 761 -17.40 -34.20 41.64
C ARG A 761 -17.38 -34.92 42.97
N GLN A 762 -18.46 -35.56 43.44
CA GLN A 762 -18.43 -36.34 44.69
C GLN A 762 -17.59 -37.61 44.55
N LYS A 763 -17.58 -38.26 43.39
CA LYS A 763 -16.73 -39.41 43.09
C LYS A 763 -15.26 -39.02 42.96
N ASP A 764 -14.98 -37.89 42.33
CA ASP A 764 -13.67 -37.30 42.13
C ASP A 764 -13.18 -36.81 43.49
N ILE A 765 -14.00 -36.11 44.28
CA ILE A 765 -13.73 -35.81 45.69
C ILE A 765 -13.45 -37.09 46.47
N TYR A 766 -14.23 -38.16 46.32
CA TYR A 766 -13.97 -39.43 47.01
C TYR A 766 -12.65 -40.08 46.57
N ILE A 767 -12.34 -40.14 45.28
CA ILE A 767 -11.08 -40.67 44.72
C ILE A 767 -9.91 -39.83 45.23
N LEU A 768 -9.98 -38.51 45.04
CA LEU A 768 -8.94 -37.56 45.44
C LEU A 768 -8.76 -37.50 46.96
N THR A 769 -9.84 -37.71 47.74
CA THR A 769 -9.75 -37.82 49.22
C THR A 769 -8.94 -39.05 49.62
N ASN A 770 -9.10 -40.18 48.91
CA ASN A 770 -8.32 -41.39 49.14
C ASN A 770 -6.89 -41.33 48.58
N GLU A 771 -6.58 -40.32 47.76
CA GLU A 771 -5.27 -40.09 47.16
C GLU A 771 -4.58 -38.82 47.70
N LEU A 772 -5.04 -38.22 48.80
CA LEU A 772 -4.53 -36.93 49.28
C LEU A 772 -3.00 -36.91 49.47
N GLU A 773 -2.41 -38.00 49.99
CA GLU A 773 -0.96 -38.12 50.13
C GLU A 773 -0.27 -38.27 48.77
N ALA A 774 -0.81 -39.10 47.87
CA ALA A 774 -0.28 -39.28 46.52
C ALA A 774 -0.38 -38.01 45.65
N LEU A 775 -1.43 -37.20 45.85
CA LEU A 775 -1.60 -35.88 45.25
C LEU A 775 -0.54 -34.91 45.76
N ARG A 776 -0.38 -34.78 47.09
CA ARG A 776 0.67 -33.94 47.71
C ARG A 776 2.08 -34.35 47.31
N GLU A 777 2.30 -35.65 47.10
CA GLU A 777 3.57 -36.20 46.66
C GLU A 777 3.84 -36.03 45.17
N GLY A 778 2.88 -35.51 44.39
CA GLY A 778 3.07 -35.32 42.95
C GLY A 778 2.94 -36.59 42.11
N LYS A 779 2.52 -37.71 42.71
CA LYS A 779 2.53 -39.06 42.09
C LYS A 779 1.20 -39.48 41.47
N SER A 780 0.12 -38.77 41.76
CA SER A 780 -1.20 -39.09 41.21
C SER A 780 -1.34 -38.58 39.78
N GLN A 781 -1.78 -39.45 38.86
CA GLN A 781 -2.13 -39.07 37.49
C GLN A 781 -3.29 -38.06 37.44
N ASN A 782 -4.10 -37.96 38.50
CA ASN A 782 -5.20 -37.02 38.58
C ASN A 782 -4.73 -35.54 38.61
N LEU A 783 -3.44 -35.29 38.81
CA LEU A 783 -2.85 -33.95 38.70
C LEU A 783 -2.93 -33.39 37.28
N ILE A 784 -2.82 -34.25 36.25
CA ILE A 784 -2.96 -33.87 34.83
C ILE A 784 -4.37 -33.35 34.57
N TRP A 785 -5.36 -34.15 34.96
CA TRP A 785 -6.77 -33.77 34.86
C TRP A 785 -7.06 -32.45 35.59
N ALA A 786 -6.49 -32.27 36.78
CA ALA A 786 -6.69 -31.05 37.55
C ALA A 786 -6.05 -29.84 36.85
N ALA A 787 -4.89 -30.00 36.22
CA ALA A 787 -4.18 -28.92 35.51
C ALA A 787 -4.91 -28.53 34.21
N ASP A 788 -5.45 -29.50 33.48
CA ASP A 788 -6.33 -29.23 32.33
C ASP A 788 -7.57 -28.44 32.78
N LEU A 789 -8.16 -28.83 33.92
CA LEU A 789 -9.30 -28.12 34.50
C LEU A 789 -8.95 -26.69 34.94
N TYR A 790 -7.71 -26.48 35.41
CA TYR A 790 -7.18 -25.17 35.80
C TYR A 790 -7.07 -24.22 34.60
N PHE A 791 -6.58 -24.68 33.45
CA PHE A 791 -6.41 -23.82 32.27
C PHE A 791 -7.66 -23.66 31.41
N GLN A 792 -8.56 -24.65 31.35
CA GLN A 792 -9.81 -24.58 30.56
C GLN A 792 -10.78 -23.47 30.98
N ARG A 793 -10.58 -22.84 32.14
CA ARG A 793 -11.51 -21.87 32.74
C ARG A 793 -11.01 -20.43 32.70
N ASN A 794 -9.96 -20.17 31.92
CA ASN A 794 -9.05 -19.07 32.12
C ASN A 794 -9.24 -17.84 31.21
N HIS A 795 -10.45 -17.25 31.18
CA HIS A 795 -10.74 -16.10 30.29
C HIS A 795 -10.60 -14.70 30.95
N SER A 796 -10.14 -14.57 32.22
CA SER A 796 -10.00 -13.24 32.86
C SER A 796 -8.87 -13.13 33.89
N ASP A 797 -8.23 -11.96 33.97
CA ASP A 797 -7.17 -11.60 34.92
C ASP A 797 -7.63 -11.37 36.38
N LYS A 798 -8.92 -11.57 36.69
CA LYS A 798 -9.55 -10.98 37.89
C LYS A 798 -9.69 -11.89 39.11
N ALA A 799 -9.42 -13.20 39.03
CA ALA A 799 -9.53 -14.11 40.19
C ALA A 799 -8.47 -15.22 40.19
N PRO A 800 -8.01 -15.70 41.36
CA PRO A 800 -7.02 -16.77 41.45
C PRO A 800 -7.68 -18.08 41.03
N LEU A 801 -7.15 -18.71 39.98
CA LEU A 801 -7.68 -19.99 39.48
C LEU A 801 -7.65 -21.09 40.55
N ILE A 802 -6.73 -21.03 41.51
CA ILE A 802 -6.63 -21.99 42.62
C ILE A 802 -7.77 -21.84 43.64
N ASP A 803 -8.29 -20.63 43.85
CA ASP A 803 -9.43 -20.40 44.74
C ASP A 803 -10.73 -20.94 44.15
N GLN A 804 -10.82 -20.97 42.81
CA GLN A 804 -11.91 -21.64 42.11
C GLN A 804 -11.83 -23.16 42.29
N LEU A 805 -10.63 -23.76 42.25
CA LEU A 805 -10.44 -25.17 42.58
C LEU A 805 -10.78 -25.49 44.04
N ARG A 806 -10.45 -24.60 44.99
CA ARG A 806 -10.86 -24.74 46.40
C ARG A 806 -12.37 -24.74 46.56
N ALA A 807 -13.07 -23.85 45.85
CA ALA A 807 -14.53 -23.79 45.85
C ALA A 807 -15.15 -25.09 45.29
N ASP A 808 -14.50 -25.68 44.29
CA ASP A 808 -14.99 -26.87 43.61
C ASP A 808 -14.65 -28.18 44.33
N LEU A 809 -13.43 -28.40 44.78
CA LEU A 809 -13.00 -29.69 45.34
C LEU A 809 -12.95 -29.70 46.88
N GLY A 810 -13.10 -28.54 47.51
CA GLY A 810 -12.89 -28.35 48.94
C GLY A 810 -11.42 -28.09 49.28
N GLY A 811 -11.20 -27.40 50.39
CA GLY A 811 -9.88 -26.95 50.83
C GLY A 811 -8.80 -28.04 50.83
N PRO A 812 -9.01 -29.18 51.53
CA PRO A 812 -7.97 -30.21 51.68
C PRO A 812 -7.48 -30.84 50.36
N ILE A 813 -8.38 -31.02 49.38
CA ILE A 813 -8.06 -31.62 48.08
C ILE A 813 -7.37 -30.60 47.18
N ALA A 814 -7.89 -29.37 47.12
CA ALA A 814 -7.26 -28.30 46.36
C ALA A 814 -5.88 -27.95 46.91
N ASP A 815 -5.70 -27.97 48.24
CA ASP A 815 -4.39 -27.88 48.89
C ASP A 815 -3.46 -29.02 48.46
N ALA A 816 -3.95 -30.26 48.45
CA ALA A 816 -3.17 -31.41 48.03
C ALA A 816 -2.76 -31.37 46.54
N ILE A 817 -3.66 -30.94 45.65
CA ILE A 817 -3.39 -30.74 44.22
C ILE A 817 -2.38 -29.61 44.03
N ARG A 818 -2.57 -28.47 44.71
CA ARG A 818 -1.65 -27.34 44.69
C ARG A 818 -0.26 -27.79 45.11
N ASP A 819 -0.15 -28.46 46.26
CA ASP A 819 1.11 -28.94 46.80
C ASP A 819 1.76 -29.97 45.85
N GLY A 820 0.94 -30.81 45.20
CA GLY A 820 1.35 -31.74 44.15
C GLY A 820 1.93 -31.06 42.92
N TRP A 821 1.25 -30.04 42.38
CA TRP A 821 1.75 -29.25 41.25
C TRP A 821 3.03 -28.51 41.60
N ILE A 822 3.06 -27.87 42.76
CA ILE A 822 4.26 -27.20 43.27
C ILE A 822 5.40 -28.21 43.34
N ARG A 823 5.14 -29.41 43.88
CA ARG A 823 6.14 -30.46 44.01
C ARG A 823 6.64 -30.95 42.66
N VAL A 824 5.74 -31.21 41.71
CA VAL A 824 6.08 -31.62 40.34
C VAL A 824 6.87 -30.53 39.61
N ALA A 825 6.49 -29.27 39.76
CA ALA A 825 7.20 -28.14 39.15
C ALA A 825 8.55 -27.84 39.81
N THR A 826 8.81 -28.34 41.03
CA THR A 826 10.02 -27.99 41.81
C THR A 826 10.93 -29.18 42.13
N GLN A 827 10.53 -30.41 41.81
CA GLN A 827 11.34 -31.61 41.98
C GLN A 827 11.62 -32.27 40.63
N PRO A 828 12.80 -32.89 40.44
CA PRO A 828 13.09 -33.68 39.25
C PRO A 828 12.06 -34.80 39.08
N THR A 829 11.60 -34.99 37.84
CA THR A 829 10.59 -36.00 37.49
C THR A 829 11.26 -37.26 36.94
N GLU A 830 10.96 -38.44 37.49
CA GLU A 830 11.51 -39.72 36.99
C GLU A 830 10.91 -40.17 35.64
N HIS A 831 9.81 -39.53 35.19
CA HIS A 831 8.99 -39.99 34.07
C HIS A 831 9.13 -39.16 32.78
N LEU A 832 9.83 -38.04 32.83
CA LEU A 832 10.01 -37.14 31.70
C LEU A 832 11.39 -36.51 31.78
N ASP A 833 12.19 -36.70 30.73
CA ASP A 833 13.44 -36.00 30.52
C ASP A 833 13.34 -35.07 29.31
N THR A 834 14.36 -34.23 29.15
CA THR A 834 14.41 -33.18 28.14
C THR A 834 14.47 -33.72 26.72
N THR A 835 15.12 -34.88 26.52
CA THR A 835 15.23 -35.55 25.22
C THR A 835 13.88 -36.10 24.77
N ALA A 836 13.16 -36.81 25.64
CA ALA A 836 11.83 -37.33 25.34
C ALA A 836 10.84 -36.19 25.03
N LEU A 837 10.93 -35.07 25.76
CA LEU A 837 10.15 -33.87 25.49
C LEU A 837 10.45 -33.29 24.10
N GLY A 838 11.73 -33.25 23.71
CA GLY A 838 12.17 -32.79 22.40
C GLY A 838 11.70 -33.68 21.25
N THR A 839 11.87 -35.00 21.36
CA THR A 839 11.35 -35.95 20.36
C THR A 839 9.85 -35.81 20.17
N ALA A 840 9.08 -35.71 21.27
CA ALA A 840 7.65 -35.49 21.18
C ALA A 840 7.31 -34.18 20.45
N ALA A 841 8.03 -33.09 20.73
CA ALA A 841 7.84 -31.81 20.05
C ALA A 841 8.08 -31.91 18.53
N GLY A 842 9.16 -32.56 18.09
CA GLY A 842 9.46 -32.76 16.67
C GLY A 842 8.43 -33.62 15.93
N GLU A 843 7.82 -34.60 16.61
CA GLU A 843 6.70 -35.40 16.09
C GLU A 843 5.33 -34.68 16.16
N ASN A 844 5.31 -33.42 16.61
CA ASN A 844 4.11 -32.63 16.87
C ASN A 844 3.15 -33.30 17.90
N LYS A 845 3.73 -33.84 18.98
CA LYS A 845 3.06 -34.47 20.13
C LYS A 845 3.40 -33.74 21.44
N GLY A 846 2.65 -34.04 22.50
CA GLY A 846 2.89 -33.47 23.83
C GLY A 846 2.41 -34.39 24.96
N TYR A 847 2.89 -34.13 26.17
CA TYR A 847 2.53 -34.86 27.38
C TYR A 847 1.58 -34.03 28.24
N GLY A 848 0.50 -34.64 28.75
CA GLY A 848 -0.43 -33.95 29.67
C GLY A 848 0.25 -33.49 30.98
N PHE A 849 1.40 -34.07 31.32
CA PHE A 849 2.21 -33.66 32.46
C PHE A 849 2.84 -32.26 32.30
N GLU A 850 2.98 -31.76 31.07
CA GLU A 850 3.46 -30.41 30.80
C GLU A 850 2.53 -29.36 31.44
N HIS A 851 1.22 -29.57 31.38
CA HIS A 851 0.24 -28.68 32.02
C HIS A 851 0.36 -28.69 33.55
N VAL A 852 0.70 -29.85 34.16
CA VAL A 852 0.89 -29.97 35.61
C VAL A 852 2.04 -29.07 36.09
N VAL A 853 3.14 -29.05 35.34
CA VAL A 853 4.30 -28.21 35.61
C VAL A 853 3.94 -26.73 35.46
N ILE A 854 3.27 -26.34 34.38
CA ILE A 854 2.86 -24.94 34.14
C ILE A 854 1.89 -24.47 35.24
N ALA A 855 0.95 -25.31 35.68
CA ALA A 855 0.03 -24.98 36.77
C ALA A 855 0.77 -24.74 38.09
N GLY A 856 1.79 -25.55 38.40
CA GLY A 856 2.65 -25.36 39.57
C GLY A 856 3.43 -24.05 39.52
N ILE A 857 3.98 -23.69 38.36
CA ILE A 857 4.69 -22.43 38.15
C ILE A 857 3.76 -21.22 38.30
N ASP A 858 2.58 -21.25 37.65
CA ASP A 858 1.58 -20.19 37.72
C ASP A 858 1.13 -19.95 39.17
N VAL A 859 0.87 -21.02 39.93
CA VAL A 859 0.54 -20.94 41.35
C VAL A 859 1.68 -20.33 42.17
N LEU A 860 2.93 -20.74 41.96
CA LEU A 860 4.08 -20.22 42.71
C LEU A 860 4.34 -18.74 42.43
N LEU A 861 4.17 -18.31 41.18
CA LEU A 861 4.25 -16.90 40.78
C LEU A 861 3.12 -16.09 41.42
N TYR A 862 1.90 -16.63 41.42
CA TYR A 862 0.75 -16.01 42.05
C TYR A 862 0.91 -15.87 43.57
N GLU A 863 1.34 -16.93 44.27
CA GLU A 863 1.62 -16.93 45.72
C GLU A 863 2.90 -16.16 46.09
N GLN A 864 3.61 -15.59 45.10
CA GLN A 864 4.88 -14.86 45.29
C GLN A 864 5.95 -15.69 46.01
N ARG A 865 5.94 -17.02 45.81
CA ARG A 865 6.89 -17.97 46.43
C ARG A 865 8.18 -18.08 45.63
N VAL A 866 8.83 -16.94 45.43
CA VAL A 866 10.00 -16.79 44.53
C VAL A 866 11.15 -17.72 44.91
N SER A 867 11.42 -17.94 46.21
CA SER A 867 12.50 -18.83 46.66
C SER A 867 12.27 -20.31 46.33
N THR A 868 11.01 -20.77 46.41
CA THR A 868 10.64 -22.15 46.04
C THR A 868 10.77 -22.33 44.52
N LEU A 869 10.33 -21.34 43.76
CA LEU A 869 10.37 -21.37 42.31
C LEU A 869 11.80 -21.22 41.74
N ALA A 870 12.68 -20.49 42.43
CA ALA A 870 14.10 -20.38 42.07
C ALA A 870 14.84 -21.74 42.12
N ALA A 871 14.37 -22.68 42.94
CA ALA A 871 14.94 -24.02 43.08
C ALA A 871 14.37 -25.05 42.07
N ALA A 872 13.43 -24.65 41.21
CA ALA A 872 12.80 -25.57 40.26
C ALA A 872 13.81 -26.18 39.26
N PRO A 873 13.58 -27.39 38.73
CA PRO A 873 14.42 -27.99 37.69
C PRO A 873 14.45 -27.15 36.41
N LEU A 874 15.54 -27.26 35.65
CA LEU A 874 15.67 -26.59 34.35
C LEU A 874 14.64 -27.10 33.33
N LEU A 875 14.31 -28.40 33.35
CA LEU A 875 13.25 -28.99 32.53
C LEU A 875 11.92 -28.24 32.67
N SER A 876 11.58 -27.77 33.87
CA SER A 876 10.35 -27.00 34.11
C SER A 876 10.35 -25.66 33.38
N ALA A 877 11.52 -25.03 33.20
CA ALA A 877 11.67 -23.84 32.38
C ALA A 877 11.51 -24.13 30.87
N ILE A 878 12.03 -25.27 30.39
CA ILE A 878 11.82 -25.71 28.99
C ILE A 878 10.34 -25.94 28.70
N ILE A 879 9.64 -26.65 29.59
CA ILE A 879 8.19 -26.90 29.48
C ILE A 879 7.41 -25.59 29.45
N ALA A 880 7.80 -24.61 30.28
CA ALA A 880 7.16 -23.30 30.32
C ALA A 880 7.30 -22.53 28.99
N LEU A 881 8.45 -22.63 28.32
CA LEU A 881 8.68 -21.99 27.02
C LEU A 881 7.97 -22.71 25.87
N LYS A 882 7.96 -24.05 25.87
CA LYS A 882 7.29 -24.87 24.85
C LYS A 882 5.77 -24.76 24.94
N SER A 883 5.22 -24.87 26.15
CA SER A 883 3.78 -25.12 26.37
C SER A 883 3.08 -24.00 27.15
N GLY A 884 3.78 -22.89 27.42
CA GLY A 884 3.21 -21.70 28.08
C GLY A 884 2.03 -21.09 27.34
N PHE A 885 1.87 -21.36 26.04
CA PHE A 885 0.71 -20.94 25.24
C PHE A 885 -0.64 -21.47 25.79
N VAL A 886 -0.63 -22.51 26.63
CA VAL A 886 -1.83 -23.00 27.34
C VAL A 886 -2.45 -21.94 28.26
N VAL A 887 -1.68 -20.91 28.63
CA VAL A 887 -2.14 -19.76 29.40
C VAL A 887 -2.64 -18.68 28.44
N GLU A 888 -3.96 -18.58 28.26
CA GLU A 888 -4.59 -17.56 27.40
C GLU A 888 -4.34 -16.12 27.87
N ALA A 889 -4.23 -15.91 29.19
CA ALA A 889 -4.02 -14.58 29.75
C ALA A 889 -2.58 -14.09 29.53
N GLU A 890 -2.41 -13.16 28.59
CA GLU A 890 -1.13 -12.59 28.16
C GLU A 890 -0.21 -12.25 29.33
N ARG A 891 -0.70 -11.49 30.31
CA ARG A 891 0.11 -11.02 31.44
C ARG A 891 0.72 -12.16 32.26
N ARG A 892 -0.01 -13.27 32.45
CA ARG A 892 0.49 -14.44 33.18
C ARG A 892 1.42 -15.28 32.32
N ARG A 893 1.08 -15.45 31.04
CA ARG A 893 1.95 -16.15 30.09
C ARG A 893 3.33 -15.47 30.03
N VAL A 894 3.36 -14.15 29.89
CA VAL A 894 4.58 -13.34 29.92
C VAL A 894 5.35 -13.53 31.23
N ALA A 895 4.66 -13.57 32.38
CA ALA A 895 5.32 -13.78 33.67
C ALA A 895 5.95 -15.18 33.81
N ILE A 896 5.31 -16.21 33.27
CA ILE A 896 5.83 -17.59 33.22
C ILE A 896 7.06 -17.67 32.30
N GLU A 897 6.97 -17.09 31.12
CA GLU A 897 8.08 -17.01 30.15
C GLU A 897 9.27 -16.23 30.74
N ASP A 898 9.04 -15.07 31.36
CA ASP A 898 10.07 -14.27 32.02
C ASP A 898 10.78 -15.05 33.13
N TRP A 899 10.02 -15.80 33.93
CA TRP A 899 10.58 -16.65 34.95
C TRP A 899 11.43 -17.77 34.33
N ALA A 900 10.91 -18.45 33.31
CA ALA A 900 11.59 -19.56 32.65
C ALA A 900 12.94 -19.11 32.08
N THR A 901 12.96 -17.97 31.39
CA THR A 901 14.19 -17.34 30.92
C THR A 901 15.16 -17.09 32.07
N ARG A 902 14.74 -16.39 33.13
CA ARG A 902 15.62 -16.11 34.28
C ARG A 902 16.14 -17.38 34.94
N ARG A 903 15.33 -18.45 34.99
CA ARG A 903 15.72 -19.73 35.59
C ARG A 903 16.83 -20.41 34.80
N LEU A 904 16.78 -20.36 33.48
CA LEU A 904 17.85 -20.86 32.60
C LEU A 904 19.14 -20.04 32.79
N GLU A 905 19.02 -18.74 33.05
CA GLU A 905 20.15 -17.83 33.28
C GLU A 905 20.80 -17.92 34.67
N VAL A 906 20.16 -18.55 35.67
CA VAL A 906 20.78 -18.74 37.01
C VAL A 906 22.07 -19.57 36.91
N ASN A 907 22.08 -20.58 36.03
CA ASN A 907 23.27 -21.33 35.67
C ASN A 907 23.27 -21.50 34.15
N PRO A 908 23.86 -20.53 33.41
CA PRO A 908 23.75 -20.48 31.95
C PRO A 908 24.27 -21.73 31.27
N THR A 909 25.35 -22.35 31.76
CA THR A 909 25.90 -23.57 31.17
C THR A 909 24.94 -24.75 31.29
N ALA A 910 24.35 -24.96 32.46
CA ALA A 910 23.37 -26.02 32.66
C ALA A 910 22.06 -25.74 31.90
N GLY A 911 21.59 -24.49 31.90
CA GLY A 911 20.41 -24.08 31.12
C GLY A 911 20.60 -24.29 29.61
N ALA A 912 21.80 -23.99 29.10
CA ALA A 912 22.15 -24.19 27.71
C ALA A 912 22.21 -25.67 27.31
N GLN A 913 22.75 -26.53 28.20
CA GLN A 913 22.77 -27.98 27.97
C GLN A 913 21.36 -28.55 27.81
N GLU A 914 20.41 -28.10 28.63
CA GLU A 914 19.01 -28.52 28.55
C GLU A 914 18.32 -28.02 27.28
N LEU A 915 18.49 -26.74 26.92
CA LEU A 915 17.99 -26.19 25.65
C LEU A 915 18.54 -26.97 24.44
N THR A 916 19.85 -27.25 24.46
CA THR A 916 20.54 -27.98 23.39
C THR A 916 20.00 -29.39 23.24
N ALA A 917 19.80 -30.10 24.36
CA ALA A 917 19.25 -31.46 24.37
C ALA A 917 17.82 -31.49 23.81
N PHE A 918 16.97 -30.55 24.25
CA PHE A 918 15.58 -30.45 23.81
C PHE A 918 15.48 -30.22 22.30
N TRP A 919 16.13 -29.17 21.80
CA TRP A 919 16.10 -28.81 20.39
C TRP A 919 16.78 -29.84 19.50
N SER A 920 17.88 -30.47 19.95
CA SER A 920 18.55 -31.54 19.19
C SER A 920 17.63 -32.73 18.96
N ALA A 921 16.93 -33.18 20.02
CA ALA A 921 15.98 -34.28 19.94
C ALA A 921 14.76 -33.93 19.06
N ALA A 922 14.29 -32.69 19.08
CA ALA A 922 13.21 -32.21 18.21
C ALA A 922 13.61 -32.22 16.73
N LEU A 923 14.80 -31.75 16.40
CA LEU A 923 15.33 -31.77 15.03
C LEU A 923 15.54 -33.21 14.51
N GLU A 924 16.02 -34.12 15.37
CA GLU A 924 16.15 -35.56 15.04
C GLU A 924 14.82 -36.23 14.72
N ALA A 925 13.74 -35.79 15.38
CA ALA A 925 12.39 -36.27 15.16
C ALA A 925 11.69 -35.63 13.94
N GLY A 926 12.39 -34.75 13.20
CA GLY A 926 11.86 -34.10 11.99
C GLY A 926 11.21 -32.73 12.22
N GLY A 927 11.47 -32.08 13.35
CA GLY A 927 11.00 -30.72 13.62
C GLY A 927 11.57 -29.70 12.62
N THR A 928 10.74 -28.76 12.16
CA THR A 928 11.11 -27.68 11.23
C THR A 928 11.34 -26.32 11.92
N SER A 929 11.25 -26.27 13.25
CA SER A 929 11.47 -25.05 14.04
C SER A 929 11.92 -25.38 15.46
N LEU A 930 12.44 -24.38 16.17
CA LEU A 930 12.89 -24.50 17.56
C LEU A 930 11.86 -23.88 18.49
N ASP A 931 11.06 -24.72 19.15
CA ASP A 931 10.05 -24.26 20.13
C ASP A 931 10.70 -23.41 21.23
N GLY A 932 10.05 -22.29 21.57
CA GLY A 932 10.53 -21.35 22.59
C GLY A 932 11.58 -20.35 22.11
N LEU A 933 12.15 -20.50 20.90
CA LEU A 933 13.21 -19.61 20.40
C LEU A 933 12.75 -18.16 20.27
N SER A 934 11.55 -17.92 19.72
CA SER A 934 11.04 -16.55 19.53
C SER A 934 10.76 -15.84 20.86
N GLN A 935 10.32 -16.58 21.88
CA GLN A 935 10.13 -16.03 23.23
C GLN A 935 11.47 -15.68 23.89
N LEU A 936 12.49 -16.52 23.71
CA LEU A 936 13.84 -16.30 24.23
C LEU A 936 14.61 -15.20 23.49
N ALA A 937 14.36 -15.03 22.20
CA ALA A 937 15.03 -14.05 21.33
C ALA A 937 14.59 -12.59 21.56
N GLN A 938 13.58 -12.34 22.40
CA GLN A 938 13.14 -10.98 22.70
C GLN A 938 14.29 -10.20 23.39
N PRO A 939 14.52 -8.91 23.05
CA PRO A 939 15.64 -8.13 23.61
C PRO A 939 15.70 -8.09 25.14
N ALA A 940 14.55 -8.19 25.81
CA ALA A 940 14.45 -8.21 27.28
C ALA A 940 14.81 -9.57 27.92
N ARG A 941 14.95 -10.63 27.12
CA ARG A 941 15.08 -12.03 27.56
C ARG A 941 16.32 -12.74 26.99
N ALA A 942 16.90 -12.23 25.91
CA ALA A 942 18.13 -12.73 25.34
C ALA A 942 19.26 -12.73 26.38
N GLY A 943 19.78 -13.92 26.71
CA GLY A 943 20.78 -14.12 27.78
C GLY A 943 21.87 -15.12 27.41
N HIS A 944 22.76 -15.42 28.35
CA HIS A 944 23.96 -16.24 28.13
C HIS A 944 23.60 -17.71 27.86
N ALA A 945 22.56 -18.25 28.50
CA ALA A 945 22.14 -19.64 28.32
C ALA A 945 21.67 -19.88 26.88
N LEU A 946 20.92 -18.92 26.33
CA LEU A 946 20.48 -18.94 24.94
C LEU A 946 21.70 -18.89 23.99
N ALA A 947 22.63 -17.96 24.20
CA ALA A 947 23.82 -17.83 23.35
C ALA A 947 24.66 -19.13 23.31
N ILE A 948 24.89 -19.76 24.48
CA ILE A 948 25.62 -21.03 24.57
C ILE A 948 24.85 -22.16 23.87
N ALA A 949 23.53 -22.22 24.01
CA ALA A 949 22.70 -23.25 23.38
C ALA A 949 22.67 -23.12 21.85
N LEU A 950 22.55 -21.89 21.34
CA LEU A 950 22.60 -21.63 19.91
C LEU A 950 23.98 -21.96 19.34
N ASP A 951 25.07 -21.62 20.03
CA ASP A 951 26.44 -22.02 19.65
C ASP A 951 26.58 -23.54 19.52
N ALA A 952 26.10 -24.27 20.53
CA ALA A 952 26.18 -25.72 20.56
C ALA A 952 25.37 -26.37 19.42
N ILE A 953 24.16 -25.89 19.15
CA ILE A 953 23.30 -26.44 18.09
C ILE A 953 23.83 -26.12 16.71
N LEU A 954 24.26 -24.88 16.48
CA LEU A 954 24.83 -24.46 15.21
C LEU A 954 26.09 -25.28 14.88
N GLY A 955 26.92 -25.57 15.89
CA GLY A 955 28.08 -26.44 15.73
C GLY A 955 27.74 -27.91 15.51
N ALA A 956 26.72 -28.44 16.20
CA ALA A 956 26.36 -29.86 16.12
C ALA A 956 25.51 -30.20 14.87
N LYS A 957 24.65 -29.28 14.43
CA LYS A 957 23.68 -29.49 13.33
C LYS A 957 23.68 -28.33 12.32
N PRO A 958 24.81 -28.02 11.67
CA PRO A 958 24.89 -26.93 10.69
C PRO A 958 23.98 -27.13 9.46
N GLY A 959 23.58 -28.37 9.16
CA GLY A 959 22.64 -28.73 8.08
C GLY A 959 21.20 -28.99 8.54
N MET A 960 20.73 -28.35 9.60
CA MET A 960 19.31 -28.44 10.02
C MET A 960 18.36 -27.85 8.97
N GLN A 961 17.06 -28.11 9.09
CA GLN A 961 16.04 -27.61 8.15
C GLN A 961 16.14 -26.08 7.96
N GLU A 962 15.89 -25.61 6.73
CA GLU A 962 16.18 -24.24 6.26
C GLU A 962 15.55 -23.13 7.12
N ASP A 963 14.28 -23.28 7.54
CA ASP A 963 13.57 -22.28 8.34
C ASP A 963 14.10 -22.24 9.78
N ALA A 964 14.35 -23.41 10.36
CA ALA A 964 15.02 -23.53 11.65
C ALA A 964 16.41 -22.88 11.61
N LEU A 965 17.22 -23.17 10.59
CA LEU A 965 18.55 -22.61 10.42
C LEU A 965 18.49 -21.08 10.29
N LYS A 966 17.64 -20.55 9.40
CA LYS A 966 17.48 -19.10 9.22
C LYS A 966 17.12 -18.40 10.52
N HIS A 967 16.13 -18.91 11.26
CA HIS A 967 15.70 -18.31 12.51
C HIS A 967 16.80 -18.35 13.58
N VAL A 968 17.52 -19.48 13.70
CA VAL A 968 18.65 -19.61 14.64
C VAL A 968 19.78 -18.66 14.29
N LEU A 969 20.12 -18.49 13.01
CA LEU A 969 21.17 -17.58 12.58
C LEU A 969 20.79 -16.10 12.81
N ILE A 970 19.54 -15.71 12.56
CA ILE A 970 19.03 -14.36 12.87
C ILE A 970 19.23 -14.04 14.36
N VAL A 971 18.78 -14.94 15.23
CA VAL A 971 18.90 -14.73 16.68
C VAL A 971 20.37 -14.80 17.10
N GLY A 972 21.12 -15.76 16.56
CA GLY A 972 22.54 -15.96 16.83
C GLY A 972 23.36 -14.71 16.55
N LEU A 973 23.16 -14.05 15.40
CA LEU A 973 23.85 -12.80 15.04
C LEU A 973 23.67 -11.67 16.06
N SER A 974 22.59 -11.69 16.84
CA SER A 974 22.31 -10.67 17.85
C SER A 974 22.88 -10.97 19.25
N ILE A 975 23.29 -12.23 19.52
CA ILE A 975 23.64 -12.68 20.88
C ILE A 975 24.94 -13.47 21.00
N ILE A 976 25.39 -14.14 19.94
CA ILE A 976 26.64 -14.91 19.94
C ILE A 976 27.77 -13.97 19.54
N ASP A 977 28.93 -14.11 20.17
CA ASP A 977 30.13 -13.38 19.79
C ASP A 977 30.46 -13.56 18.30
N ASN A 978 30.71 -12.43 17.62
CA ASN A 978 30.98 -12.40 16.18
C ASN A 978 32.18 -13.27 15.78
N GLY A 979 33.24 -13.32 16.60
CA GLY A 979 34.39 -14.17 16.35
C GLY A 979 34.04 -15.66 16.42
N ARG A 980 33.17 -16.03 17.37
CA ARG A 980 32.67 -17.41 17.49
C ARG A 980 31.75 -17.81 16.34
N LEU A 981 30.80 -16.95 15.95
CA LEU A 981 29.95 -17.20 14.78
C LEU A 981 30.75 -17.35 13.49
N ARG A 982 31.85 -16.60 13.34
CA ARG A 982 32.76 -16.73 12.20
C ARG A 982 33.34 -18.14 12.12
N VAL A 983 33.80 -18.69 13.24
CA VAL A 983 34.32 -20.06 13.32
C VAL A 983 33.24 -21.10 12.97
N LEU A 984 32.01 -20.91 13.45
CA LEU A 984 30.89 -21.81 13.12
C LEU A 984 30.56 -21.78 11.63
N ALA A 985 30.49 -20.58 11.04
CA ALA A 985 30.23 -20.42 9.63
C ALA A 985 31.34 -21.05 8.77
N ASP A 986 32.61 -20.81 9.12
CA ASP A 986 33.75 -21.42 8.43
C ASP A 986 33.69 -22.96 8.49
N ALA A 987 33.36 -23.53 9.65
CA ALA A 987 33.23 -24.98 9.81
C ALA A 987 32.05 -25.55 9.00
N ALA A 988 30.88 -24.92 9.05
CA ALA A 988 29.70 -25.34 8.28
C ALA A 988 29.98 -25.31 6.77
N LEU A 989 30.65 -24.27 6.31
CA LEU A 989 31.00 -24.06 4.91
C LEU A 989 32.05 -25.03 4.34
N GLN A 990 32.64 -25.91 5.16
CA GLN A 990 33.49 -27.03 4.73
C GLN A 990 32.71 -28.34 4.55
N ILE A 991 31.42 -28.37 4.86
CA ILE A 991 30.58 -29.57 4.75
C ILE A 991 30.02 -29.68 3.33
N ASP A 992 30.46 -30.70 2.60
CA ASP A 992 30.08 -30.91 1.20
C ASP A 992 28.58 -31.25 1.02
N GLU A 993 27.97 -31.86 2.04
CA GLU A 993 26.59 -32.39 2.01
C GLU A 993 25.50 -31.33 2.27
N LEU A 994 25.88 -30.08 2.56
CA LEU A 994 24.91 -29.00 2.78
C LEU A 994 24.12 -28.68 1.51
N GLY A 995 22.80 -28.55 1.66
CA GLY A 995 21.93 -28.04 0.61
C GLY A 995 22.30 -26.61 0.21
N LEU A 996 21.95 -26.24 -1.03
CA LEU A 996 22.34 -24.95 -1.61
C LEU A 996 21.86 -23.74 -0.77
N ARG A 997 20.62 -23.79 -0.24
CA ARG A 997 20.06 -22.75 0.63
C ARG A 997 20.71 -22.68 2.00
N GLN A 998 21.03 -23.84 2.60
CA GLN A 998 21.75 -23.90 3.88
C GLN A 998 23.16 -23.31 3.74
N ARG A 999 23.85 -23.65 2.64
CA ARG A 999 25.16 -23.08 2.32
C ARG A 999 25.07 -21.57 2.13
N LEU A 1000 24.07 -21.09 1.39
CA LEU A 1000 23.86 -19.66 1.18
C LEU A 1000 23.61 -18.88 2.49
N LEU A 1001 22.83 -19.43 3.43
CA LEU A 1001 22.64 -18.85 4.76
C LEU A 1001 23.96 -18.73 5.55
N TRP A 1002 24.77 -19.78 5.56
CA TRP A 1002 26.07 -19.77 6.24
C TRP A 1002 27.06 -18.80 5.59
N SER A 1003 27.05 -18.74 4.26
CA SER A 1003 27.85 -17.81 3.47
C SER A 1003 27.46 -16.37 3.73
N PHE A 1004 26.16 -16.09 3.81
CA PHE A 1004 25.63 -14.79 4.19
C PHE A 1004 26.11 -14.40 5.59
N VAL A 1005 26.07 -15.31 6.57
CA VAL A 1005 26.56 -15.01 7.93
C VAL A 1005 28.06 -14.72 7.93
N ARG A 1006 28.86 -15.50 7.19
CA ARG A 1006 30.30 -15.27 7.07
C ARG A 1006 30.60 -13.90 6.42
N PHE A 1007 29.85 -13.56 5.38
CA PHE A 1007 29.88 -12.26 4.71
C PHE A 1007 29.43 -11.11 5.61
N ALA A 1008 28.34 -11.31 6.34
CA ALA A 1008 27.80 -10.36 7.31
C ALA A 1008 28.82 -10.03 8.39
N LEU A 1009 29.62 -10.98 8.86
CA LEU A 1009 30.62 -10.75 9.91
C LEU A 1009 31.92 -10.13 9.38
N ASP A 1010 32.33 -10.52 8.17
CA ASP A 1010 33.59 -10.10 7.56
C ASP A 1010 33.44 -10.03 6.04
N PRO A 1011 32.91 -8.89 5.55
CA PRO A 1011 32.53 -8.74 4.16
C PRO A 1011 33.73 -8.62 3.23
N VAL A 1012 34.90 -8.20 3.74
CA VAL A 1012 36.11 -8.04 2.92
C VAL A 1012 36.70 -9.39 2.53
N GLU A 1013 36.89 -10.29 3.50
CA GLU A 1013 37.47 -11.62 3.24
C GLU A 1013 36.49 -12.55 2.51
N SER A 1014 35.19 -12.41 2.78
CA SER A 1014 34.17 -13.37 2.32
C SER A 1014 33.47 -12.94 1.02
N ARG A 1015 33.77 -11.74 0.51
CA ARG A 1015 33.10 -11.13 -0.66
C ARG A 1015 32.99 -12.06 -1.86
N ASP A 1016 34.14 -12.54 -2.35
CA ASP A 1016 34.19 -13.28 -3.61
C ASP A 1016 33.50 -14.64 -3.50
N ARG A 1017 33.64 -15.30 -2.34
CA ARG A 1017 32.96 -16.56 -2.04
C ARG A 1017 31.45 -16.38 -2.01
N PHE A 1018 30.97 -15.38 -1.27
CA PHE A 1018 29.54 -15.12 -1.12
C PHE A 1018 28.91 -14.72 -2.46
N LEU A 1019 29.60 -13.91 -3.27
CA LEU A 1019 29.18 -13.60 -4.64
C LEU A 1019 29.07 -14.87 -5.50
N GLN A 1020 30.07 -15.74 -5.47
CA GLN A 1020 30.06 -16.99 -6.24
C GLN A 1020 28.90 -17.92 -5.84
N GLU A 1021 28.66 -18.07 -4.53
CA GLU A 1021 27.57 -18.91 -4.03
C GLU A 1021 26.20 -18.28 -4.31
N SER A 1022 26.08 -16.95 -4.25
CA SER A 1022 24.85 -16.21 -4.59
C SER A 1022 24.54 -16.20 -6.09
N ASP A 1023 25.57 -16.21 -6.95
CA ASP A 1023 25.40 -16.33 -8.40
C ASP A 1023 24.94 -17.74 -8.80
N SER A 1024 25.36 -18.75 -8.05
CA SER A 1024 24.91 -20.14 -8.24
C SER A 1024 23.49 -20.41 -7.72
N ALA A 1025 22.97 -19.52 -6.88
CA ALA A 1025 21.65 -19.62 -6.27
C ALA A 1025 20.57 -18.96 -7.13
N ASN A 1026 19.35 -19.51 -7.14
CA ASN A 1026 18.26 -18.91 -7.90
C ASN A 1026 17.72 -17.65 -7.17
N VAL A 1027 16.89 -16.85 -7.84
CA VAL A 1027 16.34 -15.58 -7.29
C VAL A 1027 15.60 -15.80 -5.97
N ASP A 1028 14.87 -16.90 -5.84
CA ASP A 1028 14.12 -17.22 -4.62
C ASP A 1028 15.03 -17.43 -3.40
N ASP A 1029 16.25 -17.95 -3.63
CA ASP A 1029 17.21 -18.23 -2.57
C ASP A 1029 17.87 -16.95 -2.05
N VAL A 1030 18.10 -15.98 -2.93
CA VAL A 1030 18.67 -14.67 -2.58
C VAL A 1030 17.62 -13.77 -1.93
N ALA A 1031 16.37 -13.80 -2.41
CA ALA A 1031 15.28 -13.07 -1.79
C ALA A 1031 14.90 -13.61 -0.41
N PHE A 1032 15.22 -14.88 -0.15
CA PHE A 1032 15.09 -15.48 1.17
C PHE A 1032 16.03 -14.86 2.22
N LEU A 1033 17.06 -14.11 1.81
CA LEU A 1033 17.95 -13.39 2.71
C LEU A 1033 17.24 -12.12 3.24
N ASP A 1034 17.15 -12.01 4.56
CA ASP A 1034 16.47 -10.94 5.27
C ASP A 1034 17.36 -9.68 5.38
N TRP A 1035 17.65 -9.07 4.22
CA TRP A 1035 18.61 -7.97 4.06
C TRP A 1035 18.30 -6.73 4.92
N ASP A 1036 17.02 -6.39 5.07
CA ASP A 1036 16.57 -5.21 5.84
C ASP A 1036 16.02 -5.56 7.24
N GLY A 1037 15.92 -6.86 7.56
CA GLY A 1037 15.37 -7.34 8.82
C GLY A 1037 16.45 -7.71 9.85
N GLY A 1038 16.24 -8.81 10.54
CA GLY A 1038 17.06 -9.23 11.69
C GLY A 1038 18.51 -9.51 11.31
N MET A 1039 18.74 -10.06 10.12
CA MET A 1039 20.09 -10.34 9.62
C MET A 1039 20.84 -9.07 9.20
N GLY A 1040 20.16 -8.08 8.61
CA GLY A 1040 20.75 -6.79 8.22
C GLY A 1040 21.19 -5.93 9.41
N LYS A 1041 20.31 -5.76 10.40
CA LYS A 1041 20.53 -4.87 11.57
C LYS A 1041 21.70 -5.30 12.46
N ALA A 1042 22.03 -6.59 12.51
CA ALA A 1042 23.13 -7.10 13.31
C ALA A 1042 24.53 -6.74 12.75
N THR A 1043 24.60 -6.04 11.61
CA THR A 1043 25.82 -5.84 10.83
C THR A 1043 26.20 -4.36 10.66
N GLU A 1044 25.88 -3.49 11.61
CA GLU A 1044 26.14 -2.03 11.50
C GLU A 1044 27.52 -1.59 12.03
N GLU A 1045 28.62 -2.19 11.55
CA GLU A 1045 29.99 -1.63 11.74
C GLU A 1045 30.41 -0.78 10.52
N LEU A 1046 30.93 0.44 10.78
CA LEU A 1046 31.14 1.49 9.76
C LEU A 1046 32.12 1.08 8.64
N ASP A 1047 33.27 0.48 8.97
CA ASP A 1047 34.34 0.17 8.00
C ASP A 1047 33.98 -1.01 7.06
N HIS A 1048 33.05 -1.86 7.50
CA HIS A 1048 32.55 -3.01 6.76
C HIS A 1048 31.27 -2.69 5.96
N LYS A 1049 30.69 -1.51 6.19
CA LYS A 1049 29.41 -1.08 5.62
C LYS A 1049 29.48 -0.94 4.10
N LEU A 1050 30.52 -0.29 3.56
CA LEU A 1050 30.63 -0.03 2.11
C LEU A 1050 30.64 -1.33 1.28
N VAL A 1051 31.43 -2.32 1.70
CA VAL A 1051 31.50 -3.63 1.00
C VAL A 1051 30.17 -4.38 1.10
N ARG A 1052 29.47 -4.28 2.24
CA ARG A 1052 28.11 -4.83 2.39
C ARG A 1052 27.13 -4.20 1.41
N LEU A 1053 27.08 -2.87 1.37
CA LEU A 1053 26.19 -2.14 0.46
C LEU A 1053 26.54 -2.44 -1.01
N GLU A 1054 27.82 -2.50 -1.36
CA GLU A 1054 28.29 -2.86 -2.69
C GLU A 1054 27.81 -4.25 -3.13
N VAL A 1055 27.99 -5.26 -2.28
CA VAL A 1055 27.60 -6.65 -2.59
C VAL A 1055 26.08 -6.81 -2.62
N ILE A 1056 25.33 -6.11 -1.75
CA ILE A 1056 23.87 -6.03 -1.84
C ILE A 1056 23.47 -5.51 -3.21
N ILE A 1057 24.05 -4.38 -3.63
CA ILE A 1057 23.77 -3.78 -4.95
C ILE A 1057 24.16 -4.74 -6.07
N ARG A 1058 25.29 -5.46 -5.95
CA ARG A 1058 25.70 -6.44 -6.96
C ARG A 1058 24.72 -7.60 -7.11
N ILE A 1059 24.27 -8.16 -6.00
CA ILE A 1059 23.44 -9.37 -5.98
C ILE A 1059 21.96 -9.05 -6.21
N ALA A 1060 21.43 -8.06 -5.50
CA ALA A 1060 20.02 -7.68 -5.55
C ALA A 1060 19.74 -6.67 -6.66
N GLY A 1061 20.67 -5.75 -6.92
CA GLY A 1061 20.51 -4.69 -7.91
C GLY A 1061 20.33 -5.16 -9.34
N ALA A 1062 20.85 -6.34 -9.71
CA ALA A 1062 20.64 -6.92 -11.06
C ALA A 1062 19.17 -7.31 -11.32
N ARG A 1063 18.44 -7.55 -10.22
CA ARG A 1063 17.13 -8.20 -10.19
C ARG A 1063 16.03 -7.26 -9.70
N SER A 1064 16.38 -6.06 -9.20
CA SER A 1064 15.45 -5.08 -8.66
C SER A 1064 15.13 -3.97 -9.66
N ALA A 1065 13.87 -3.69 -9.93
CA ALA A 1065 13.48 -2.52 -10.70
C ALA A 1065 12.77 -1.48 -9.78
N PRO A 1066 12.85 -0.16 -10.06
CA PRO A 1066 12.19 0.86 -9.25
C PRO A 1066 10.70 0.61 -9.00
N GLU A 1067 10.01 0.04 -9.98
CA GLU A 1067 8.59 -0.32 -9.89
C GLU A 1067 8.30 -1.48 -8.92
N ASN A 1068 9.32 -2.23 -8.51
CA ASN A 1068 9.18 -3.27 -7.48
C ASN A 1068 9.30 -2.70 -6.05
N ARG A 1069 9.47 -1.38 -5.87
CA ARG A 1069 9.60 -0.77 -4.53
C ARG A 1069 8.24 -0.59 -3.85
N PHE A 1070 8.22 -0.55 -2.51
CA PHE A 1070 6.95 -0.37 -1.79
C PHE A 1070 6.32 1.01 -2.03
N GLY A 1071 5.01 1.00 -2.28
CA GLY A 1071 4.11 2.11 -1.95
C GLY A 1071 3.08 1.59 -0.95
N SER A 1072 3.10 2.08 0.29
CA SER A 1072 2.13 1.82 1.40
C SER A 1072 1.26 0.54 1.32
N GLY A 1073 1.85 -0.64 1.02
CA GLY A 1073 1.12 -1.84 0.56
C GLY A 1073 1.97 -3.14 0.56
N TRP A 1074 1.43 -4.19 -0.07
CA TRP A 1074 1.84 -5.62 -0.06
C TRP A 1074 3.32 -5.95 -0.29
N VAL A 1075 3.75 -7.14 0.15
CA VAL A 1075 5.16 -7.53 0.30
C VAL A 1075 5.48 -8.81 -0.49
N THR A 1076 6.23 -8.69 -1.59
CA THR A 1076 6.83 -9.87 -2.27
C THR A 1076 8.34 -9.92 -2.12
N ASN A 1077 8.94 -11.08 -2.38
CA ASN A 1077 10.39 -11.28 -2.43
C ASN A 1077 11.12 -10.25 -3.31
N LEU A 1078 10.53 -9.83 -4.43
CA LEU A 1078 11.11 -8.79 -5.30
C LEU A 1078 11.04 -7.39 -4.67
N HIS A 1079 10.04 -7.13 -3.82
CA HIS A 1079 9.95 -5.86 -3.09
C HIS A 1079 11.05 -5.75 -2.03
N HIS A 1080 11.30 -6.83 -1.30
CA HIS A 1080 12.41 -6.87 -0.35
C HIS A 1080 13.77 -6.64 -1.02
N LEU A 1081 14.01 -7.26 -2.18
CA LEU A 1081 15.26 -7.04 -2.92
C LEU A 1081 15.38 -5.59 -3.43
N ALA A 1082 14.29 -5.00 -3.92
CA ALA A 1082 14.28 -3.63 -4.42
C ALA A 1082 14.49 -2.60 -3.31
N ASP A 1083 13.90 -2.82 -2.14
CA ASP A 1083 14.09 -1.97 -0.98
C ASP A 1083 15.49 -2.09 -0.40
N ALA A 1084 16.03 -3.30 -0.24
CA ALA A 1084 17.40 -3.49 0.21
C ALA A 1084 18.40 -2.82 -0.73
N THR A 1085 18.20 -2.94 -2.04
CA THR A 1085 19.04 -2.29 -3.05
C THR A 1085 18.94 -0.77 -2.95
N TYR A 1086 17.72 -0.23 -2.90
CA TYR A 1086 17.53 1.21 -2.82
C TYR A 1086 18.06 1.79 -1.50
N GLY A 1087 17.82 1.10 -0.38
CA GLY A 1087 18.35 1.44 0.94
C GLY A 1087 19.87 1.45 0.92
N ALA A 1088 20.50 0.46 0.29
CA ALA A 1088 21.96 0.42 0.11
C ALA A 1088 22.48 1.60 -0.71
N VAL A 1089 21.86 1.87 -1.88
CA VAL A 1089 22.24 2.99 -2.76
C VAL A 1089 22.05 4.34 -2.05
N THR A 1090 20.91 4.53 -1.37
CA THR A 1090 20.60 5.77 -0.63
C THR A 1090 21.59 5.99 0.52
N THR A 1091 21.98 4.92 1.18
CA THR A 1091 22.98 4.97 2.24
C THR A 1091 24.37 5.32 1.69
N LEU A 1092 24.75 4.77 0.54
CA LEU A 1092 25.99 5.13 -0.16
C LEU A 1092 25.99 6.58 -0.68
N SER A 1093 24.86 7.06 -1.19
CA SER A 1093 24.76 8.41 -1.75
C SER A 1093 24.68 9.50 -0.67
N SER A 1094 24.23 9.16 0.53
CA SER A 1094 24.18 10.07 1.69
C SER A 1094 25.47 10.10 2.51
N SER A 1095 26.38 9.13 2.35
CA SER A 1095 27.72 9.18 2.95
C SER A 1095 28.59 10.24 2.28
N THR A 1096 28.53 11.46 2.77
CA THR A 1096 29.43 12.55 2.37
C THR A 1096 30.82 12.37 2.97
N GLY A 1097 31.80 12.00 2.15
CA GLY A 1097 33.20 11.89 2.55
C GLY A 1097 34.10 11.48 1.38
N ILE A 1098 35.39 11.83 1.44
CA ILE A 1098 36.48 11.62 0.46
C ILE A 1098 36.71 10.14 0.05
N GLU A 1099 35.85 9.23 0.50
CA GLU A 1099 36.00 7.77 0.43
C GLU A 1099 35.38 7.14 -0.82
N ALA A 1100 34.56 7.87 -1.60
CA ALA A 1100 34.01 7.38 -2.87
C ALA A 1100 35.02 7.39 -4.04
N ALA A 1101 36.17 8.06 -3.90
CA ALA A 1101 37.15 8.22 -4.98
C ALA A 1101 38.05 6.99 -5.22
N GLY A 1102 37.83 5.90 -4.48
CA GLY A 1102 38.64 4.67 -4.55
C GLY A 1102 37.90 3.38 -4.91
N CYS A 1103 36.60 3.43 -5.22
CA CYS A 1103 35.81 2.27 -5.65
C CYS A 1103 35.43 2.35 -7.13
#